data_AF-A0A5B1B3F4-F1
#
_entry.id   AF-A0A5B1B3F4-F1
#
_cell.length_a   1.000
_cell.length_b   1.000
_cell.length_c   1.000
_cell.angle_alpha   90.00
_cell.angle_beta   90.00
_cell.angle_gamma   90.00
#
_symmetry.space_group_name_H-M   'P 1'
#
loop_
_entity.id
_entity.type
_entity.pdbx_description
1 polymer ?
#
loop_
_entity_poly.entity_id
_entity_poly.type
_entity_poly.pdbx_seq_one_letter_code
_entity_poly.pdbx_strand_id
1 'polypeptide(L)'
;MKKITVLCSLLFILLQSYIGYSQHGSLIPHNLYTHKVVNNGNWSNPDIWEGKRIPGLASIVLIPSGLSVNYDINSDAHIFAISNEGTMTFKPTNRKKIKLVVDTWMNGMMSLLEMDSSSSPNTVTDIVFKAFDIEKKKRNQIGGAHWNNAIKNHFSDGFTVKDHEGKVNIQDGSGVLGRYKWDPTQLSLGLISMGAVDIKGFDIDDFIQLNTNIEKNKTTINFPGIPKGWKVGDRIFIGATNWIRGSETKIIKSISGNTITVDSKSRGHRNISGFNFYPYIGNLTRNITFRSYYTTLLDKNVTRRGHTMFMHNANVKIQHAAFWDLGRTDKSTPLDDFKYTFEDFHNDPKIILPKDSNGNPQYIKADPKDIQNQRGRYAFHFHRTFVNSDKAALAKGNAIWRSPGWGMVHHDGNADFIDNVVFQVAGAGMISESGSEAGLWEHNFVSAGDPRFGSNFTSKDPKFLFRRRRDLIDDDFMGNGAFAMQGRNIRMIDNVANSAGIGFEYQGSGTELSNPVIDLVDTQLIKQSMGIDIFPIRNKVPRSENPIPEFKGNISYMCADGMRSQFRNERAGTSVHSVINDFTVLNSSRFGFYSTSSSGYLFKNSIFHAHKDHKASGKTGILVLSGVDNIIFSSTKFYGWETSIRRGGKENVPGQGNQSANAQHVYHNVTWQASPSDRREMPTNPYKIWGTSNINKVFSENRNRKFKFTEKGDKLDKTLDINTRDFKVTIAGEIEDNVGKRLYGNSTHNNTNHREYNFNNDDTLKAYLRKTASDGDTRNDPVIDNNGNGTGVIIEYFTDRLTGKHNAYYFKFNIRGTSYRPEDANSKTGVTVYTNCNFGGRSATFDEGIYNFGEFTALFPNDQLSSIKVSAGFKATIYQHNLSGKTVELIDDTGCLTSVDFNDLASSLKIEKISNSNRAIIEGLYNIQSNSTHQNIAARIVDNHNAQMINAQKWQDQQWDFKHIGNGVHTIKNIRTNRYLQVDNAGCIKGSNVSTWTNANDDHKKWYITKIGRNHFLHPVHCVEFALDKSGGKGGNLKIWSFNKQNDNQKFSLIPFTRSAELLEIQITLYPNPAKDKLYLDFNAEFGNEGLSYHISTISGKIIYTGILTEGHKNTEIINVENFQNGLYFISIKKSNNQKEIQKKFIIKK
;
A
#
# COMPACT_ATOMS: atom_id res chain seq x y z
N MET A 1 -6.76 53.24 -13.77
CA MET A 1 -6.49 51.83 -13.36
C MET A 1 -7.33 51.40 -12.15
N LYS A 2 -8.67 51.55 -12.19
CA LYS A 2 -9.58 51.06 -11.13
C LYS A 2 -10.70 50.13 -11.64
N LYS A 3 -10.62 49.71 -12.92
CA LYS A 3 -11.54 48.74 -13.55
C LYS A 3 -10.90 47.38 -13.87
N ILE A 4 -9.60 47.20 -13.66
CA ILE A 4 -8.88 45.94 -13.95
C ILE A 4 -8.76 45.06 -12.69
N THR A 5 -8.81 45.64 -11.49
CA THR A 5 -8.68 44.91 -10.22
C THR A 5 -9.94 44.10 -9.85
N VAL A 6 -11.11 44.40 -10.44
CA VAL A 6 -12.36 43.69 -10.15
C VAL A 6 -12.57 42.47 -11.07
N LEU A 7 -11.93 42.43 -12.25
CA LEU A 7 -12.02 41.27 -13.15
C LEU A 7 -11.07 40.13 -12.74
N CYS A 8 -9.91 40.44 -12.15
CA CYS A 8 -8.97 39.42 -11.66
C CYS A 8 -9.45 38.72 -10.38
N SER A 9 -10.26 39.37 -9.55
CA SER A 9 -10.83 38.77 -8.33
C SER A 9 -11.96 37.78 -8.60
N LEU A 10 -12.65 37.89 -9.75
CA LEU A 10 -13.70 36.95 -10.18
C LEU A 10 -13.13 35.70 -10.87
N LEU A 11 -11.96 35.78 -11.51
CA LEU A 11 -11.24 34.60 -12.03
C LEU A 11 -10.47 33.84 -10.93
N PHE A 12 -10.14 34.49 -9.80
CA PHE A 12 -9.39 33.90 -8.69
C PHE A 12 -10.22 32.94 -7.81
N ILE A 13 -11.54 33.06 -7.83
CA ILE A 13 -12.46 32.19 -7.06
C ILE A 13 -12.70 30.85 -7.77
N LEU A 14 -12.44 30.76 -9.09
CA LEU A 14 -12.74 29.57 -9.89
C LEU A 14 -11.62 28.50 -9.93
N LEU A 15 -10.44 28.78 -9.38
CA LEU A 15 -9.29 27.87 -9.50
C LEU A 15 -8.87 27.17 -8.20
N GLN A 16 -9.45 27.46 -7.02
CA GLN A 16 -9.06 26.90 -5.70
C GLN A 16 -9.43 25.43 -5.44
N SER A 17 -9.98 24.73 -6.42
CA SER A 17 -10.74 23.51 -6.21
C SER A 17 -10.26 22.31 -7.05
N TYR A 18 -9.00 21.85 -6.97
CA TYR A 18 -8.56 20.82 -7.94
C TYR A 18 -7.82 19.57 -7.47
N ILE A 19 -7.55 19.40 -6.18
CA ILE A 19 -6.51 18.41 -5.81
C ILE A 19 -6.96 17.36 -4.78
N GLY A 20 -8.01 17.62 -3.99
CA GLY A 20 -8.94 16.57 -3.50
C GLY A 20 -10.08 16.28 -4.50
N TYR A 21 -9.98 16.81 -5.72
CA TYR A 21 -11.12 17.16 -6.57
C TYR A 21 -11.32 16.21 -7.77
N SER A 22 -10.39 15.31 -8.09
CA SER A 22 -10.49 14.55 -9.34
C SER A 22 -11.50 13.39 -9.31
N GLN A 23 -11.83 12.83 -8.14
CA GLN A 23 -13.00 11.95 -7.95
C GLN A 23 -14.11 12.60 -7.10
N HIS A 24 -13.80 13.20 -5.94
CA HIS A 24 -14.83 13.84 -5.10
C HIS A 24 -15.48 15.05 -5.79
N GLY A 25 -14.64 15.93 -6.34
CA GLY A 25 -15.09 17.13 -7.05
C GLY A 25 -15.55 16.91 -8.49
N SER A 26 -15.23 15.76 -9.10
CA SER A 26 -15.82 15.34 -10.37
C SER A 26 -17.17 14.64 -10.17
N LEU A 27 -17.34 13.91 -9.06
CA LEU A 27 -18.62 13.29 -8.67
C LEU A 27 -19.65 14.37 -8.28
N ILE A 28 -19.24 15.35 -7.45
CA ILE A 28 -20.08 16.49 -7.06
C ILE A 28 -19.33 17.82 -7.29
N PRO A 29 -19.39 18.38 -8.51
CA PRO A 29 -18.79 19.68 -8.83
C PRO A 29 -19.32 20.85 -7.99
N HIS A 30 -18.48 21.88 -7.79
CA HIS A 30 -18.78 23.04 -6.92
C HIS A 30 -20.07 23.78 -7.26
N ASN A 31 -20.44 23.82 -8.55
CA ASN A 31 -21.62 24.54 -9.03
C ASN A 31 -22.94 23.77 -8.83
N LEU A 32 -22.89 22.55 -8.25
CA LEU A 32 -24.07 21.71 -8.05
C LEU A 32 -24.65 21.76 -6.64
N TYR A 33 -24.00 22.45 -5.70
CA TYR A 33 -24.50 22.55 -4.33
C TYR A 33 -25.75 23.41 -4.24
N THR A 34 -26.77 22.90 -3.54
CA THR A 34 -28.01 23.63 -3.25
C THR A 34 -27.93 24.42 -1.94
N HIS A 35 -27.05 23.98 -1.03
CA HIS A 35 -26.85 24.55 0.28
C HIS A 35 -25.36 24.54 0.62
N LYS A 36 -24.86 25.65 1.15
CA LYS A 36 -23.47 25.83 1.53
C LYS A 36 -23.40 26.46 2.92
N VAL A 37 -22.50 25.95 3.75
CA VAL A 37 -22.22 26.52 5.07
C VAL A 37 -21.40 27.80 4.90
N VAL A 38 -21.78 28.86 5.62
CA VAL A 38 -21.11 30.16 5.65
C VAL A 38 -20.58 30.56 7.04
N ASN A 39 -21.10 29.95 8.11
CA ASN A 39 -20.65 30.16 9.48
C ASN A 39 -20.61 28.84 10.27
N ASN A 40 -19.85 28.81 11.36
CA ASN A 40 -19.83 27.66 12.27
C ASN A 40 -21.14 27.58 13.08
N GLY A 41 -21.63 26.36 13.34
CA GLY A 41 -22.76 26.17 14.25
C GLY A 41 -23.55 24.88 14.04
N ASN A 42 -24.78 24.85 14.56
CA ASN A 42 -25.67 23.70 14.44
C ASN A 42 -26.35 23.66 13.06
N TRP A 43 -26.57 22.46 12.52
CA TRP A 43 -27.29 22.24 11.26
C TRP A 43 -28.69 22.87 11.28
N SER A 44 -29.35 22.83 12.43
CA SER A 44 -30.67 23.43 12.66
C SER A 44 -30.70 24.97 12.62
N ASN A 45 -29.55 25.65 12.66
CA ASN A 45 -29.49 27.12 12.66
C ASN A 45 -29.55 27.66 11.22
N PRO A 46 -30.58 28.44 10.82
CA PRO A 46 -30.64 29.02 9.48
C PRO A 46 -29.47 29.98 9.19
N ASP A 47 -28.90 30.67 10.18
CA ASP A 47 -27.85 31.68 9.97
C ASP A 47 -26.49 31.10 9.55
N ILE A 48 -26.30 29.79 9.64
CA ILE A 48 -25.08 29.13 9.15
C ILE A 48 -25.14 28.79 7.66
N TRP A 49 -26.31 28.91 7.02
CA TRP A 49 -26.52 28.51 5.63
C TRP A 49 -26.58 29.71 4.69
N GLU A 50 -25.94 29.59 3.53
CA GLU A 50 -26.09 30.56 2.45
C GLU A 50 -27.59 30.71 2.07
N GLY A 51 -28.08 31.95 2.06
CA GLY A 51 -29.50 32.25 1.83
C GLY A 51 -30.42 31.87 2.99
N LYS A 52 -29.88 31.55 4.17
CA LYS A 52 -30.62 31.27 5.43
C LYS A 52 -31.64 30.13 5.35
N ARG A 53 -31.34 29.08 4.59
CA ARG A 53 -32.21 27.91 4.41
C ARG A 53 -31.56 26.65 4.96
N ILE A 54 -32.25 25.96 5.86
CA ILE A 54 -31.80 24.69 6.42
C ILE A 54 -31.94 23.59 5.36
N PRO A 55 -30.91 22.76 5.10
CA PRO A 55 -31.01 21.68 4.14
C PRO A 55 -32.07 20.65 4.55
N GLY A 56 -32.95 20.32 3.60
CA GLY A 56 -34.00 19.31 3.73
C GLY A 56 -33.99 18.32 2.55
N LEU A 57 -35.16 17.77 2.20
CA LEU A 57 -35.32 16.80 1.10
C LEU A 57 -34.61 17.25 -0.19
N ALA A 58 -33.92 16.31 -0.85
CA ALA A 58 -33.20 16.51 -2.12
C ALA A 58 -32.04 17.51 -2.08
N SER A 59 -31.57 17.91 -0.89
CA SER A 59 -30.45 18.83 -0.76
C SER A 59 -29.13 18.20 -1.17
N ILE A 60 -28.28 19.01 -1.79
CA ILE A 60 -26.87 18.79 -2.09
C ILE A 60 -26.09 19.80 -1.26
N VAL A 61 -25.33 19.32 -0.28
CA VAL A 61 -24.76 20.13 0.81
C VAL A 61 -23.25 20.20 0.69
N LEU A 62 -22.68 21.40 0.84
CA LEU A 62 -21.24 21.63 1.00
C LEU A 62 -20.93 22.20 2.39
N ILE A 63 -20.02 21.54 3.11
CA ILE A 63 -19.34 22.08 4.30
C ILE A 63 -17.91 22.45 3.86
N PRO A 64 -17.60 23.75 3.64
CA PRO A 64 -16.29 24.16 3.15
C PRO A 64 -15.17 23.97 4.17
N SER A 65 -13.93 23.90 3.68
CA SER A 65 -12.74 23.85 4.54
C SER A 65 -12.66 25.05 5.48
N GLY A 66 -12.26 24.79 6.73
CA GLY A 66 -12.19 25.79 7.80
C GLY A 66 -13.50 26.10 8.52
N LEU A 67 -14.63 25.56 8.04
CA LEU A 67 -15.94 25.68 8.70
C LEU A 67 -16.36 24.37 9.38
N SER A 68 -17.18 24.49 10.41
CA SER A 68 -17.63 23.38 11.24
C SER A 68 -19.15 23.39 11.41
N VAL A 69 -19.79 22.25 11.17
CA VAL A 69 -21.23 22.05 11.41
C VAL A 69 -21.48 20.88 12.34
N ASN A 70 -22.26 21.11 13.39
CA ASN A 70 -22.79 20.06 14.24
C ASN A 70 -24.18 19.63 13.74
N TYR A 71 -24.31 18.40 13.25
CA TYR A 71 -25.60 17.84 12.87
C TYR A 71 -26.39 17.47 14.13
N ASP A 72 -27.47 18.21 14.42
CA ASP A 72 -28.17 18.16 15.70
C ASP A 72 -29.66 17.79 15.59
N ILE A 73 -30.09 17.25 14.43
CA ILE A 73 -31.50 16.98 14.14
C ILE A 73 -31.83 15.49 14.03
N ASN A 74 -33.08 15.13 14.30
CA ASN A 74 -33.64 13.80 14.02
C ASN A 74 -34.56 13.92 12.80
N SER A 75 -34.08 13.56 11.61
CA SER A 75 -34.78 13.86 10.36
C SER A 75 -34.96 12.65 9.44
N ASP A 76 -36.14 12.55 8.85
CA ASP A 76 -36.44 11.64 7.73
C ASP A 76 -36.24 12.31 6.36
N ALA A 77 -35.81 13.58 6.33
CA ALA A 77 -35.49 14.27 5.10
C ALA A 77 -34.36 13.52 4.37
N HIS A 78 -34.65 13.07 3.16
CA HIS A 78 -33.70 12.34 2.33
C HIS A 78 -32.77 13.35 1.63
N ILE A 79 -31.58 13.54 2.20
CA ILE A 79 -30.51 14.34 1.61
C ILE A 79 -29.93 13.58 0.42
N PHE A 80 -29.76 14.24 -0.73
CA PHE A 80 -29.16 13.57 -1.88
C PHE A 80 -27.65 13.41 -1.67
N ALA A 81 -26.93 14.50 -1.40
CA ALA A 81 -25.50 14.38 -1.17
C ALA A 81 -24.95 15.37 -0.14
N ILE A 82 -23.89 14.95 0.57
CA ILE A 82 -23.10 15.77 1.48
C ILE A 82 -21.64 15.69 1.06
N SER A 83 -21.04 16.84 0.79
CA SER A 83 -19.60 17.03 0.58
C SER A 83 -19.05 17.82 1.77
N ASN A 84 -18.17 17.19 2.55
CA ASN A 84 -17.53 17.78 3.71
C ASN A 84 -16.04 17.98 3.45
N GLU A 85 -15.61 19.23 3.36
CA GLU A 85 -14.22 19.67 3.25
C GLU A 85 -13.72 20.33 4.55
N GLY A 86 -14.62 20.54 5.52
CA GLY A 86 -14.36 21.13 6.83
C GLY A 86 -14.57 20.11 7.96
N THR A 87 -15.33 20.48 8.99
CA THR A 87 -15.63 19.59 10.11
C THR A 87 -17.12 19.32 10.20
N MET A 88 -17.51 18.06 10.25
CA MET A 88 -18.88 17.66 10.54
C MET A 88 -18.91 16.86 11.84
N THR A 89 -19.66 17.35 12.83
CA THR A 89 -19.78 16.70 14.14
C THR A 89 -21.18 16.16 14.41
N PHE A 90 -21.28 15.09 15.17
CA PHE A 90 -22.53 14.54 15.69
C PHE A 90 -22.39 14.41 17.20
N LYS A 91 -22.87 15.42 17.94
CA LYS A 91 -22.79 15.48 19.41
C LYS A 91 -24.18 15.56 20.04
N PRO A 92 -24.95 14.46 20.05
CA PRO A 92 -26.24 14.40 20.73
C PRO A 92 -26.10 14.64 22.24
N THR A 93 -26.94 15.52 22.78
CA THR A 93 -27.08 15.75 24.23
C THR A 93 -27.93 14.65 24.88
N ASN A 94 -27.74 14.36 26.18
CA ASN A 94 -28.34 13.24 26.94
C ASN A 94 -29.68 12.69 26.40
N ARG A 95 -29.66 11.44 25.91
CA ARG A 95 -30.81 10.66 25.36
C ARG A 95 -31.45 11.20 24.08
N LYS A 96 -30.88 12.25 23.46
CA LYS A 96 -31.32 12.73 22.15
C LYS A 96 -30.96 11.71 21.08
N LYS A 97 -31.92 11.42 20.20
CA LYS A 97 -31.68 10.69 18.95
C LYS A 97 -31.35 11.68 17.85
N ILE A 98 -30.32 11.38 17.08
CA ILE A 98 -29.99 12.03 15.82
C ILE A 98 -30.17 11.01 14.70
N LYS A 99 -30.76 11.45 13.58
CA LYS A 99 -30.97 10.61 12.40
C LYS A 99 -30.71 11.41 11.15
N LEU A 100 -29.86 10.85 10.28
CA LEU A 100 -29.56 11.36 8.95
C LEU A 100 -29.94 10.30 7.91
N VAL A 101 -30.81 10.66 6.96
CA VAL A 101 -31.08 9.85 5.77
C VAL A 101 -30.38 10.50 4.57
N VAL A 102 -29.42 9.81 3.99
CA VAL A 102 -28.57 10.34 2.92
C VAL A 102 -28.35 9.29 1.82
N ASP A 103 -28.19 9.71 0.56
CA ASP A 103 -27.69 8.81 -0.49
C ASP A 103 -26.17 8.74 -0.43
N THR A 104 -25.48 9.84 -0.73
CA THR A 104 -24.02 9.89 -0.81
C THR A 104 -23.42 10.89 0.18
N TRP A 105 -22.45 10.45 0.99
CA TRP A 105 -21.72 11.31 1.91
C TRP A 105 -20.21 11.15 1.70
N MET A 106 -19.55 12.25 1.37
CA MET A 106 -18.13 12.30 1.09
C MET A 106 -17.41 13.29 2.00
N ASN A 107 -16.30 12.86 2.56
CA ASN A 107 -15.40 13.63 3.40
C ASN A 107 -14.05 13.76 2.66
N GLY A 108 -13.68 14.97 2.26
CA GLY A 108 -12.43 15.28 1.56
C GLY A 108 -11.18 15.11 2.44
N MET A 109 -9.99 15.14 1.85
CA MET A 109 -8.72 14.82 2.53
C MET A 109 -8.44 15.68 3.79
N MET A 110 -8.86 16.93 3.78
CA MET A 110 -8.64 17.87 4.90
C MET A 110 -9.79 17.90 5.90
N SER A 111 -10.82 17.09 5.68
CA SER A 111 -12.01 17.10 6.52
C SER A 111 -11.81 16.32 7.82
N LEU A 112 -12.67 16.62 8.78
CA LEU A 112 -12.85 15.84 10.00
C LEU A 112 -14.32 15.41 10.12
N LEU A 113 -14.54 14.12 10.32
CA LEU A 113 -15.79 13.57 10.81
C LEU A 113 -15.64 13.16 12.26
N GLU A 114 -16.40 13.79 13.15
CA GLU A 114 -16.45 13.46 14.56
C GLU A 114 -17.85 12.99 14.96
N MET A 115 -17.97 11.83 15.60
CA MET A 115 -19.23 11.39 16.21
C MET A 115 -18.97 10.97 17.65
N ASP A 116 -19.71 11.53 18.59
CA ASP A 116 -19.60 11.17 20.00
C ASP A 116 -20.98 10.86 20.57
N SER A 117 -21.24 9.58 20.77
CA SER A 117 -22.40 9.08 21.52
C SER A 117 -21.95 8.27 22.74
N SER A 118 -20.72 8.48 23.22
CA SER A 118 -20.10 7.67 24.29
C SER A 118 -20.66 7.94 25.69
N SER A 119 -21.46 9.00 25.86
CA SER A 119 -22.00 9.41 27.17
C SER A 119 -23.05 8.45 27.75
N SER A 120 -23.79 7.73 26.89
CA SER A 120 -24.84 6.81 27.32
C SER A 120 -25.23 5.84 26.21
N PRO A 121 -25.60 4.57 26.51
CA PRO A 121 -26.09 3.63 25.50
C PRO A 121 -27.43 4.08 24.87
N ASN A 122 -28.12 5.08 25.46
CA ASN A 122 -29.37 5.63 24.96
C ASN A 122 -29.22 6.93 24.16
N THR A 123 -28.00 7.47 24.07
CA THR A 123 -27.66 8.56 23.17
C THR A 123 -27.40 7.96 21.79
N VAL A 124 -28.26 8.24 20.79
CA VAL A 124 -28.28 7.48 19.51
C VAL A 124 -27.96 8.37 18.32
N THR A 125 -27.06 7.90 17.46
CA THR A 125 -26.78 8.48 16.13
C THR A 125 -27.06 7.44 15.05
N ASP A 126 -28.10 7.64 14.24
CA ASP A 126 -28.56 6.69 13.20
C ASP A 126 -28.36 7.26 11.79
N ILE A 127 -27.39 6.72 11.05
CA ILE A 127 -27.07 7.08 9.68
C ILE A 127 -27.67 6.04 8.72
N VAL A 128 -28.54 6.51 7.82
CA VAL A 128 -29.31 5.66 6.91
C VAL A 128 -28.96 5.98 5.47
N PHE A 129 -28.28 5.07 4.80
CA PHE A 129 -28.03 5.15 3.36
C PHE A 129 -29.25 4.70 2.58
N LYS A 130 -29.81 5.60 1.77
CA LYS A 130 -30.99 5.33 0.94
C LYS A 130 -30.72 5.81 -0.48
N ALA A 131 -30.91 4.91 -1.45
CA ALA A 131 -30.86 5.24 -2.87
C ALA A 131 -31.89 6.34 -3.21
N PHE A 132 -31.43 7.47 -3.72
CA PHE A 132 -32.25 8.60 -4.16
C PHE A 132 -32.65 8.44 -5.63
N ASP A 133 -33.92 8.68 -5.95
CA ASP A 133 -34.46 8.53 -7.31
C ASP A 133 -34.29 9.85 -8.08
N ILE A 134 -33.19 9.94 -8.82
CA ILE A 134 -32.72 11.14 -9.50
C ILE A 134 -33.66 11.50 -10.65
N GLU A 135 -34.09 10.51 -11.45
CA GLU A 135 -34.99 10.75 -12.56
C GLU A 135 -36.40 11.18 -12.11
N LYS A 136 -36.93 10.66 -10.98
CA LYS A 136 -38.16 11.23 -10.40
C LYS A 136 -37.98 12.67 -9.93
N LYS A 137 -36.84 13.01 -9.33
CA LYS A 137 -36.55 14.40 -8.94
C LYS A 137 -36.48 15.33 -10.15
N LYS A 138 -35.89 14.91 -11.27
CA LYS A 138 -35.84 15.68 -12.52
C LYS A 138 -37.23 15.95 -13.11
N ARG A 139 -38.15 14.98 -13.00
CA ARG A 139 -39.57 15.09 -13.37
C ARG A 139 -40.45 15.82 -12.34
N ASN A 140 -39.85 16.43 -11.30
CA ASN A 140 -40.56 17.11 -10.21
C ASN A 140 -41.52 16.22 -9.42
N GLN A 141 -41.33 14.89 -9.43
CA GLN A 141 -42.11 13.93 -8.63
C GLN A 141 -41.56 13.80 -7.20
N ILE A 142 -40.41 14.43 -6.91
CA ILE A 142 -39.84 14.59 -5.58
C ILE A 142 -39.64 16.10 -5.32
N GLY A 143 -40.27 16.61 -4.25
CA GLY A 143 -40.17 18.02 -3.83
C GLY A 143 -38.82 18.40 -3.20
N GLY A 144 -38.83 19.37 -2.28
CA GLY A 144 -37.63 19.79 -1.55
C GLY A 144 -36.75 20.79 -2.31
N ALA A 145 -35.43 20.70 -2.14
CA ALA A 145 -34.47 21.64 -2.72
C ALA A 145 -34.63 21.79 -4.24
N HIS A 146 -34.52 23.03 -4.74
CA HIS A 146 -34.60 23.32 -6.17
C HIS A 146 -33.32 22.85 -6.90
N TRP A 147 -33.49 22.06 -7.96
CA TRP A 147 -32.39 21.62 -8.82
C TRP A 147 -32.38 22.43 -10.12
N ASN A 148 -31.33 23.22 -10.33
CA ASN A 148 -31.13 23.97 -11.56
C ASN A 148 -30.77 23.03 -12.74
N ASN A 149 -30.67 23.58 -13.95
CA ASN A 149 -30.35 22.80 -15.14
C ASN A 149 -28.97 22.11 -15.06
N ALA A 150 -27.98 22.73 -14.41
CA ALA A 150 -26.66 22.12 -14.24
C ALA A 150 -26.75 20.83 -13.41
N ILE A 151 -27.49 20.85 -12.29
CA ILE A 151 -27.72 19.67 -11.44
C ILE A 151 -28.48 18.58 -12.23
N LYS A 152 -29.57 18.96 -12.93
CA LYS A 152 -30.39 18.02 -13.71
C LYS A 152 -29.63 17.37 -14.87
N ASN A 153 -28.66 18.07 -15.45
CA ASN A 153 -27.84 17.58 -16.56
C ASN A 153 -26.70 16.68 -16.10
N HIS A 154 -26.13 16.94 -14.92
CA HIS A 154 -25.03 16.15 -14.36
C HIS A 154 -25.51 14.82 -13.79
N PHE A 155 -26.51 14.86 -12.90
CA PHE A 155 -26.98 13.65 -12.21
C PHE A 155 -28.02 12.89 -13.04
N SER A 156 -27.89 11.56 -13.04
CA SER A 156 -28.82 10.64 -13.70
C SER A 156 -28.77 9.24 -13.07
N ASP A 157 -29.88 8.52 -13.08
CA ASP A 157 -29.95 7.10 -12.71
C ASP A 157 -30.80 6.31 -13.72
N GLY A 158 -30.96 5.01 -13.48
CA GLY A 158 -31.83 4.15 -14.29
C GLY A 158 -31.33 3.83 -15.71
N PHE A 159 -30.08 4.12 -16.06
CA PHE A 159 -29.49 3.56 -17.29
C PHE A 159 -29.34 2.04 -17.19
N THR A 160 -29.38 1.39 -18.35
CA THR A 160 -29.18 -0.06 -18.47
C THR A 160 -27.69 -0.39 -18.46
N VAL A 161 -27.33 -1.41 -17.69
CA VAL A 161 -25.98 -2.00 -17.61
C VAL A 161 -26.05 -3.45 -18.07
N LYS A 162 -24.98 -3.99 -18.65
CA LYS A 162 -24.94 -5.41 -19.02
C LYS A 162 -24.49 -6.28 -17.84
N ASP A 163 -24.98 -7.52 -17.80
CA ASP A 163 -24.40 -8.52 -16.90
C ASP A 163 -22.96 -8.87 -17.30
N HIS A 164 -22.26 -9.55 -16.39
CA HIS A 164 -20.86 -9.92 -16.56
C HIS A 164 -20.55 -10.65 -17.88
N GLU A 165 -21.51 -11.38 -18.45
CA GLU A 165 -21.37 -12.10 -19.72
C GLU A 165 -21.81 -11.29 -20.95
N GLY A 166 -22.31 -10.07 -20.75
CA GLY A 166 -22.83 -9.21 -21.82
C GLY A 166 -24.17 -9.67 -22.42
N LYS A 167 -24.87 -10.62 -21.78
CA LYS A 167 -26.06 -11.32 -22.28
C LYS A 167 -27.37 -10.72 -21.78
N VAL A 168 -27.37 -10.08 -20.62
CA VAL A 168 -28.60 -9.53 -20.00
C VAL A 168 -28.45 -8.04 -19.76
N ASN A 169 -29.49 -7.29 -20.12
CA ASN A 169 -29.64 -5.88 -19.80
C ASN A 169 -30.31 -5.73 -18.42
N ILE A 170 -29.62 -5.12 -17.47
CA ILE A 170 -30.04 -4.88 -16.10
C ILE A 170 -30.35 -3.40 -15.92
N GLN A 171 -31.51 -3.09 -15.34
CA GLN A 171 -31.90 -1.74 -14.94
C GLN A 171 -32.34 -1.77 -13.47
N ASP A 172 -31.65 -1.04 -12.60
CA ASP A 172 -31.85 -1.09 -11.14
C ASP A 172 -32.61 0.13 -10.57
N GLY A 173 -33.15 0.98 -11.44
CA GLY A 173 -33.86 2.20 -11.08
C GLY A 173 -32.94 3.18 -10.38
N SER A 174 -33.22 3.47 -9.10
CA SER A 174 -32.40 4.40 -8.30
C SER A 174 -31.11 3.83 -7.74
N GLY A 175 -30.77 2.58 -8.06
CA GLY A 175 -29.51 1.95 -7.62
C GLY A 175 -28.28 2.53 -8.31
N VAL A 176 -27.11 1.96 -8.02
CA VAL A 176 -25.83 2.50 -8.52
C VAL A 176 -25.50 2.13 -9.96
N LEU A 177 -26.07 1.06 -10.51
CA LEU A 177 -25.67 0.59 -11.84
C LEU A 177 -25.98 1.65 -12.89
N GLY A 178 -27.20 2.17 -12.89
CA GLY A 178 -27.63 3.20 -13.83
C GLY A 178 -27.01 4.58 -13.64
N ARG A 179 -25.99 4.76 -12.78
CA ARG A 179 -25.35 6.07 -12.49
C ARG A 179 -24.05 6.30 -13.27
N TYR A 180 -23.60 5.34 -14.07
CA TYR A 180 -22.26 5.30 -14.66
C TYR A 180 -21.83 6.53 -15.50
N LYS A 181 -22.76 7.40 -15.91
CA LYS A 181 -22.44 8.66 -16.60
C LYS A 181 -21.74 9.69 -15.72
N TRP A 182 -22.10 9.74 -14.42
CA TRP A 182 -21.48 10.66 -13.45
C TRP A 182 -20.76 9.91 -12.33
N ASP A 183 -21.09 8.64 -12.12
CA ASP A 183 -20.44 7.74 -11.17
C ASP A 183 -19.91 6.46 -11.87
N PRO A 184 -18.91 6.57 -12.76
CA PRO A 184 -18.42 5.45 -13.57
C PRO A 184 -17.74 4.35 -12.75
N THR A 185 -17.39 4.65 -11.49
CA THR A 185 -16.78 3.67 -10.57
C THR A 185 -17.77 3.17 -9.52
N GLN A 186 -19.04 3.58 -9.59
CA GLN A 186 -20.05 3.24 -8.60
C GLN A 186 -19.64 3.61 -7.16
N LEU A 187 -18.94 4.73 -6.94
CA LEU A 187 -18.48 5.22 -5.64
C LEU A 187 -19.58 5.93 -4.84
N SER A 188 -20.67 6.39 -5.47
CA SER A 188 -21.81 7.00 -4.78
C SER A 188 -22.55 6.00 -3.88
N LEU A 189 -23.57 6.46 -3.16
CA LEU A 189 -24.38 5.66 -2.23
C LEU A 189 -23.57 5.03 -1.08
N GLY A 190 -23.35 5.78 -0.01
CA GLY A 190 -22.50 5.37 1.12
C GLY A 190 -21.77 6.53 1.79
N LEU A 191 -20.84 6.17 2.69
CA LEU A 191 -19.90 7.09 3.31
C LEU A 191 -18.49 6.82 2.79
N ILE A 192 -17.86 7.84 2.24
CA ILE A 192 -16.50 7.80 1.71
C ILE A 192 -15.69 8.87 2.42
N SER A 193 -14.62 8.49 3.12
CA SER A 193 -13.79 9.42 3.86
C SER A 193 -12.34 9.33 3.49
N MET A 194 -11.80 10.41 2.94
CA MET A 194 -10.36 10.63 2.80
C MET A 194 -9.79 11.45 3.98
N GLY A 195 -10.66 12.16 4.70
CA GLY A 195 -10.32 12.94 5.88
C GLY A 195 -10.25 12.12 7.17
N ALA A 196 -9.87 12.78 8.26
CA ALA A 196 -9.78 12.17 9.57
C ALA A 196 -11.17 11.75 10.08
N VAL A 197 -11.22 10.64 10.81
CA VAL A 197 -12.47 10.10 11.38
C VAL A 197 -12.24 9.75 12.84
N ASP A 198 -13.09 10.27 13.72
CA ASP A 198 -13.13 9.94 15.14
C ASP A 198 -14.58 9.63 15.54
N ILE A 199 -14.91 8.34 15.66
CA ILE A 199 -16.24 7.84 16.01
C ILE A 199 -16.14 7.11 17.35
N LYS A 200 -16.91 7.58 18.33
CA LYS A 200 -16.95 7.05 19.70
C LYS A 200 -18.38 6.72 20.10
N GLY A 201 -18.74 5.44 19.98
CA GLY A 201 -19.96 4.89 20.57
C GLY A 201 -19.79 4.58 22.06
N PHE A 202 -20.87 4.11 22.68
CA PHE A 202 -20.86 3.66 24.07
C PHE A 202 -20.15 2.29 24.17
N ASP A 203 -19.18 2.20 25.07
CA ASP A 203 -18.40 0.99 25.34
C ASP A 203 -19.25 -0.07 26.07
N ILE A 204 -19.29 -1.28 25.54
CA ILE A 204 -20.07 -2.42 26.05
C ILE A 204 -19.23 -3.70 26.02
N ASP A 205 -19.68 -4.74 26.70
CA ASP A 205 -19.11 -6.08 26.44
C ASP A 205 -19.50 -6.52 25.01
N ASP A 206 -18.53 -6.58 24.10
CA ASP A 206 -18.81 -6.85 22.68
C ASP A 206 -19.29 -8.29 22.46
N PHE A 207 -18.66 -9.27 23.12
CA PHE A 207 -19.08 -10.66 23.14
C PHE A 207 -18.60 -11.36 24.42
N ILE A 208 -19.31 -12.42 24.83
CA ILE A 208 -19.07 -13.14 26.09
C ILE A 208 -19.11 -14.65 25.85
N GLN A 209 -18.13 -15.39 26.36
CA GLN A 209 -18.24 -16.84 26.48
C GLN A 209 -19.15 -17.20 27.65
N LEU A 210 -20.12 -18.08 27.42
CA LEU A 210 -20.93 -18.60 28.52
C LEU A 210 -20.14 -19.57 29.41
N ASN A 211 -20.70 -19.91 30.56
CA ASN A 211 -20.24 -21.00 31.42
C ASN A 211 -21.35 -22.05 31.68
N THR A 212 -22.46 -21.94 30.96
CA THR A 212 -23.62 -22.83 31.04
C THR A 212 -24.19 -23.14 29.66
N ASN A 213 -24.95 -24.23 29.58
CA ASN A 213 -25.67 -24.61 28.37
C ASN A 213 -26.92 -23.75 28.21
N ILE A 214 -27.27 -23.45 26.95
CA ILE A 214 -28.58 -22.92 26.59
C ILE A 214 -29.42 -24.10 26.14
N GLU A 215 -30.41 -24.49 26.95
CA GLU A 215 -31.26 -25.63 26.61
C GLU A 215 -32.25 -25.28 25.48
N LYS A 216 -32.54 -26.27 24.63
CA LYS A 216 -33.51 -26.13 23.54
C LYS A 216 -34.87 -25.73 24.10
N ASN A 217 -35.60 -24.89 23.36
CA ASN A 217 -36.92 -24.38 23.70
C ASN A 217 -36.99 -23.44 24.92
N LYS A 218 -35.85 -23.05 25.52
CA LYS A 218 -35.80 -22.03 26.58
C LYS A 218 -35.68 -20.62 25.99
N THR A 219 -36.15 -19.63 26.75
CA THR A 219 -36.01 -18.19 26.43
C THR A 219 -35.05 -17.49 27.39
N THR A 220 -34.43 -18.21 28.31
CA THR A 220 -33.52 -17.67 29.32
C THR A 220 -32.09 -18.10 29.03
N ILE A 221 -31.15 -17.17 29.18
CA ILE A 221 -29.71 -17.39 29.01
C ILE A 221 -29.01 -16.91 30.28
N ASN A 222 -28.15 -17.74 30.85
CA ASN A 222 -27.38 -17.43 32.05
C ASN A 222 -25.94 -17.08 31.68
N PHE A 223 -25.52 -15.88 32.06
CA PHE A 223 -24.19 -15.35 31.81
C PHE A 223 -23.27 -15.59 33.01
N PRO A 224 -21.94 -15.66 32.80
CA PRO A 224 -20.97 -15.80 33.90
C PRO A 224 -20.99 -14.61 34.87
N GLY A 225 -21.38 -13.43 34.38
CA GLY A 225 -21.58 -12.21 35.15
C GLY A 225 -22.63 -11.33 34.48
N ILE A 226 -22.87 -10.14 35.02
CA ILE A 226 -23.79 -9.16 34.43
C ILE A 226 -23.10 -8.54 33.20
N PRO A 227 -23.64 -8.69 31.98
CA PRO A 227 -23.03 -8.09 30.79
C PRO A 227 -23.02 -6.56 30.86
N LYS A 228 -21.85 -5.94 30.73
CA LYS A 228 -21.68 -4.48 30.76
C LYS A 228 -22.38 -3.84 29.57
N GLY A 229 -23.25 -2.88 29.85
CA GLY A 229 -23.85 -1.99 28.85
C GLY A 229 -24.96 -2.61 27.98
N TRP A 230 -25.24 -3.91 28.11
CA TRP A 230 -26.35 -4.55 27.40
C TRP A 230 -27.70 -4.08 27.94
N LYS A 231 -28.70 -3.94 27.05
CA LYS A 231 -30.04 -3.46 27.41
C LYS A 231 -31.17 -4.17 26.70
N VAL A 232 -32.38 -3.99 27.22
CA VAL A 232 -33.62 -4.44 26.57
C VAL A 232 -33.72 -3.82 25.17
N GLY A 233 -34.03 -4.65 24.18
CA GLY A 233 -34.09 -4.28 22.77
C GLY A 233 -32.79 -4.55 22.01
N ASP A 234 -31.66 -4.82 22.68
CA ASP A 234 -30.44 -5.20 21.98
C ASP A 234 -30.64 -6.52 21.24
N ARG A 235 -30.09 -6.58 20.04
CA ARG A 235 -29.94 -7.80 19.27
C ARG A 235 -28.60 -8.44 19.55
N ILE A 236 -28.64 -9.73 19.83
CA ILE A 236 -27.50 -10.59 20.09
C ILE A 236 -27.53 -11.78 19.13
N PHE A 237 -26.39 -12.43 18.91
CA PHE A 237 -26.35 -13.74 18.29
C PHE A 237 -25.64 -14.74 19.19
N ILE A 238 -26.09 -15.98 19.11
CA ILE A 238 -25.51 -17.11 19.82
C ILE A 238 -24.70 -17.91 18.80
N GLY A 239 -23.40 -18.09 19.06
CA GLY A 239 -22.51 -18.86 18.20
C GLY A 239 -22.81 -20.36 18.25
N ALA A 240 -22.75 -21.02 17.10
CA ALA A 240 -23.15 -22.42 16.95
C ALA A 240 -22.22 -23.39 17.68
N THR A 241 -22.77 -24.39 18.39
CA THR A 241 -21.99 -25.51 18.97
C THR A 241 -22.34 -26.89 18.45
N ASN A 242 -23.44 -27.02 17.69
CA ASN A 242 -23.94 -28.31 17.20
C ASN A 242 -23.83 -28.52 15.67
N TRP A 243 -23.90 -27.45 14.85
CA TRP A 243 -23.75 -27.55 13.40
C TRP A 243 -23.24 -26.22 12.81
N ILE A 244 -22.47 -26.25 11.71
CA ILE A 244 -21.80 -25.12 11.03
C ILE A 244 -22.74 -24.00 10.53
N ARG A 245 -24.05 -24.14 10.71
CA ARG A 245 -25.08 -23.16 10.34
C ARG A 245 -26.07 -22.97 11.50
N GLY A 246 -25.59 -23.17 12.72
CA GLY A 246 -26.40 -23.26 13.94
C GLY A 246 -26.58 -21.97 14.69
N SER A 247 -25.85 -20.93 14.32
CA SER A 247 -25.95 -19.64 14.97
C SER A 247 -27.36 -19.07 14.80
N GLU A 248 -27.88 -18.43 15.85
CA GLU A 248 -29.21 -17.81 15.84
C GLU A 248 -29.15 -16.41 16.44
N THR A 249 -30.07 -15.53 16.02
CA THR A 249 -30.20 -14.19 16.59
C THR A 249 -31.37 -14.14 17.57
N LYS A 250 -31.26 -13.25 18.55
CA LYS A 250 -32.25 -13.02 19.60
C LYS A 250 -32.35 -11.54 19.93
N ILE A 251 -33.50 -11.10 20.42
CA ILE A 251 -33.69 -9.76 20.98
C ILE A 251 -33.87 -9.88 22.49
N ILE A 252 -33.14 -9.06 23.26
CA ILE A 252 -33.25 -9.01 24.71
C ILE A 252 -34.61 -8.42 25.10
N LYS A 253 -35.37 -9.15 25.91
CA LYS A 253 -36.68 -8.75 26.45
C LYS A 253 -36.61 -8.27 27.90
N SER A 254 -35.76 -8.89 28.71
CA SER A 254 -35.50 -8.45 30.08
C SER A 254 -34.11 -8.91 30.53
N ILE A 255 -33.55 -8.17 31.49
CA ILE A 255 -32.28 -8.48 32.17
C ILE A 255 -32.57 -8.47 33.66
N SER A 256 -32.25 -9.58 34.35
CA SER A 256 -32.36 -9.70 35.80
C SER A 256 -31.10 -10.36 36.35
N GLY A 257 -30.23 -9.58 36.99
CA GLY A 257 -28.89 -10.03 37.36
C GLY A 257 -28.10 -10.52 36.14
N ASN A 258 -27.57 -11.74 36.20
CA ASN A 258 -26.85 -12.40 35.11
C ASN A 258 -27.75 -13.26 34.20
N THR A 259 -29.07 -13.21 34.36
CA THR A 259 -30.03 -13.93 33.51
C THR A 259 -30.69 -12.96 32.52
N ILE A 260 -30.60 -13.30 31.24
CA ILE A 260 -31.22 -12.56 30.14
C ILE A 260 -32.37 -13.37 29.55
N THR A 261 -33.54 -12.75 29.42
CA THR A 261 -34.69 -13.32 28.70
C THR A 261 -34.73 -12.77 27.29
N VAL A 262 -34.92 -13.65 26.30
CA VAL A 262 -34.99 -13.32 24.87
C VAL A 262 -36.38 -13.49 24.28
N ASP A 263 -36.59 -12.87 23.12
CA ASP A 263 -37.86 -12.79 22.39
C ASP A 263 -38.39 -14.13 21.84
N SER A 264 -37.51 -15.10 21.63
CA SER A 264 -37.86 -16.37 20.99
C SER A 264 -37.09 -17.55 21.58
N LYS A 265 -37.75 -18.71 21.62
CA LYS A 265 -37.18 -19.98 22.10
C LYS A 265 -35.85 -20.31 21.40
N SER A 266 -34.82 -20.69 22.15
CA SER A 266 -33.52 -21.10 21.61
C SER A 266 -33.58 -22.47 20.94
N ARG A 267 -32.74 -22.65 19.92
CA ARG A 267 -32.50 -23.94 19.24
C ARG A 267 -31.68 -24.93 20.08
N GLY A 268 -31.08 -24.46 21.17
CA GLY A 268 -30.24 -25.24 22.06
C GLY A 268 -28.76 -25.20 21.64
N HIS A 269 -27.91 -24.75 22.56
CA HIS A 269 -26.47 -24.62 22.40
C HIS A 269 -25.80 -25.17 23.64
N ARG A 270 -25.20 -26.35 23.51
CA ARG A 270 -24.54 -27.05 24.62
C ARG A 270 -23.03 -26.95 24.49
N ASN A 271 -22.33 -27.18 25.58
CA ASN A 271 -20.89 -27.31 25.59
C ASN A 271 -20.43 -28.45 24.68
N ILE A 272 -19.20 -28.33 24.19
CA ILE A 272 -18.60 -29.35 23.34
C ILE A 272 -18.20 -30.53 24.24
N SER A 273 -18.83 -31.70 24.04
CA SER A 273 -18.66 -32.87 24.92
C SER A 273 -17.19 -33.24 25.12
N GLY A 274 -16.79 -33.45 26.38
CA GLY A 274 -15.39 -33.72 26.75
C GLY A 274 -14.53 -32.47 26.91
N PHE A 275 -15.07 -31.30 26.59
CA PHE A 275 -14.41 -30.00 26.76
C PHE A 275 -15.32 -29.10 27.60
N ASN A 276 -14.75 -28.37 28.55
CA ASN A 276 -15.50 -27.35 29.32
C ASN A 276 -15.66 -26.06 28.50
N PHE A 277 -16.04 -26.19 27.22
CA PHE A 277 -16.12 -25.12 26.26
C PHE A 277 -17.57 -24.84 25.89
N TYR A 278 -18.03 -23.63 26.20
CA TYR A 278 -19.40 -23.17 26.02
C TYR A 278 -19.51 -22.15 24.87
N PRO A 279 -20.73 -21.94 24.31
CA PRO A 279 -20.93 -20.99 23.22
C PRO A 279 -20.55 -19.56 23.61
N TYR A 280 -20.05 -18.81 22.63
CA TYR A 280 -19.95 -17.36 22.70
C TYR A 280 -21.26 -16.70 22.24
N ILE A 281 -21.57 -15.56 22.84
CA ILE A 281 -22.67 -14.68 22.43
C ILE A 281 -22.09 -13.31 22.07
N GLY A 282 -22.36 -12.83 20.86
CA GLY A 282 -21.96 -11.49 20.42
C GLY A 282 -23.12 -10.50 20.43
N ASN A 283 -22.89 -9.29 20.92
CA ASN A 283 -23.85 -8.18 20.86
C ASN A 283 -23.69 -7.42 19.53
N LEU A 284 -24.79 -7.28 18.79
CA LEU A 284 -24.81 -6.67 17.46
C LEU A 284 -25.38 -5.24 17.47
N THR A 285 -25.73 -4.73 18.66
CA THR A 285 -26.33 -3.41 18.84
C THR A 285 -25.28 -2.42 19.31
N ARG A 286 -25.19 -1.29 18.62
CA ARG A 286 -24.42 -0.12 19.04
C ARG A 286 -25.31 1.12 18.93
N ASN A 287 -24.96 2.17 19.64
CA ASN A 287 -25.73 3.40 19.66
C ASN A 287 -25.34 4.38 18.54
N ILE A 288 -24.23 4.12 17.84
CA ILE A 288 -23.94 4.71 16.53
C ILE A 288 -24.16 3.63 15.47
N THR A 289 -25.06 3.88 14.51
CA THR A 289 -25.42 2.92 13.46
C THR A 289 -25.24 3.51 12.07
N PHE A 290 -24.60 2.76 11.18
CA PHE A 290 -24.58 2.98 9.75
C PHE A 290 -25.33 1.82 9.08
N ARG A 291 -26.34 2.14 8.27
CA ARG A 291 -27.19 1.10 7.67
C ARG A 291 -27.79 1.47 6.34
N SER A 292 -28.07 0.49 5.50
CA SER A 292 -28.92 0.70 4.33
C SER A 292 -30.40 0.82 4.70
N TYR A 293 -31.16 1.53 3.87
CA TYR A 293 -32.62 1.62 3.96
C TYR A 293 -33.26 0.32 3.46
N TYR A 294 -33.83 -0.46 4.38
CA TYR A 294 -34.56 -1.72 4.15
C TYR A 294 -34.00 -2.60 3.04
N THR A 295 -32.98 -3.40 3.35
CA THR A 295 -32.50 -4.44 2.42
C THR A 295 -32.40 -5.79 3.14
N THR A 296 -32.64 -6.86 2.39
CA THR A 296 -32.31 -8.22 2.84
C THR A 296 -30.97 -8.67 2.26
N LEU A 297 -30.32 -9.66 2.88
CA LEU A 297 -29.10 -10.28 2.29
C LEU A 297 -29.35 -10.96 0.94
N LEU A 298 -30.61 -11.30 0.63
CA LEU A 298 -31.05 -11.93 -0.63
C LEU A 298 -31.74 -10.92 -1.55
N ASP A 299 -31.64 -9.62 -1.28
CA ASP A 299 -32.41 -8.62 -2.00
C ASP A 299 -31.93 -8.50 -3.44
N LYS A 300 -32.87 -8.46 -4.40
CA LYS A 300 -32.62 -8.08 -5.79
C LYS A 300 -32.09 -6.64 -5.91
N ASN A 301 -32.09 -5.89 -4.81
CA ASN A 301 -31.61 -4.52 -4.71
C ASN A 301 -30.21 -4.40 -4.07
N VAL A 302 -29.32 -5.38 -4.22
CA VAL A 302 -27.93 -5.28 -3.70
C VAL A 302 -27.26 -3.96 -4.12
N THR A 303 -27.56 -3.48 -5.33
CA THR A 303 -27.07 -2.22 -5.91
C THR A 303 -27.60 -0.95 -5.22
N ARG A 304 -28.61 -1.07 -4.35
CA ARG A 304 -29.20 0.03 -3.56
C ARG A 304 -28.65 0.10 -2.13
N ARG A 305 -27.66 -0.73 -1.79
CA ARG A 305 -27.03 -0.74 -0.46
C ARG A 305 -25.94 0.31 -0.38
N GLY A 306 -25.87 0.98 0.76
CA GLY A 306 -24.76 1.83 1.13
C GLY A 306 -23.50 1.00 1.39
N HIS A 307 -22.34 1.63 1.29
CA HIS A 307 -21.05 1.06 1.69
C HIS A 307 -20.28 2.08 2.52
N THR A 308 -19.21 1.65 3.20
CA THR A 308 -18.28 2.59 3.84
C THR A 308 -16.87 2.34 3.37
N MET A 309 -16.12 3.42 3.16
CA MET A 309 -14.73 3.36 2.73
C MET A 309 -13.93 4.51 3.36
N PHE A 310 -12.87 4.15 4.09
CA PHE A 310 -11.96 5.06 4.76
C PHE A 310 -10.61 4.98 4.05
N MET A 311 -10.30 5.98 3.24
CA MET A 311 -9.24 5.94 2.24
C MET A 311 -8.05 6.82 2.62
N HIS A 312 -6.84 6.37 2.30
CA HIS A 312 -5.64 7.23 2.20
C HIS A 312 -5.28 8.04 3.45
N ASN A 313 -5.73 7.57 4.61
CA ASN A 313 -5.54 8.25 5.88
C ASN A 313 -5.55 7.23 7.03
N ALA A 314 -4.50 7.20 7.85
CA ALA A 314 -4.47 6.35 9.03
C ALA A 314 -5.07 7.01 10.28
N ASN A 315 -5.39 8.30 10.25
CA ASN A 315 -6.08 8.98 11.35
C ASN A 315 -7.59 8.67 11.32
N VAL A 316 -7.89 7.38 11.43
CA VAL A 316 -9.24 6.81 11.41
C VAL A 316 -9.38 5.98 12.67
N LYS A 317 -10.26 6.41 13.56
CA LYS A 317 -10.62 5.72 14.80
C LYS A 317 -12.12 5.51 14.81
N ILE A 318 -12.54 4.25 14.79
CA ILE A 318 -13.95 3.88 14.80
C ILE A 318 -14.17 2.90 15.93
N GLN A 319 -14.89 3.37 16.94
CA GLN A 319 -15.07 2.66 18.19
C GLN A 319 -16.56 2.48 18.49
N HIS A 320 -16.95 1.25 18.78
CA HIS A 320 -18.30 0.90 19.24
C HIS A 320 -19.42 1.38 18.30
N ALA A 321 -19.25 1.22 16.99
CA ALA A 321 -20.26 1.51 15.98
C ALA A 321 -20.76 0.24 15.27
N ALA A 322 -22.02 0.27 14.81
CA ALA A 322 -22.63 -0.83 14.08
C ALA A 322 -22.74 -0.50 12.58
N PHE A 323 -22.37 -1.46 11.73
CA PHE A 323 -22.42 -1.40 10.28
C PHE A 323 -23.27 -2.55 9.78
N TRP A 324 -24.46 -2.24 9.27
CA TRP A 324 -25.40 -3.30 8.96
C TRP A 324 -26.18 -3.17 7.69
N ASP A 325 -26.41 -4.31 7.05
CA ASP A 325 -27.01 -4.34 5.73
C ASP A 325 -26.27 -3.39 4.76
N LEU A 326 -24.94 -3.27 4.94
CA LEU A 326 -24.04 -2.49 4.10
C LEU A 326 -23.23 -3.38 3.18
N GLY A 327 -22.51 -2.75 2.25
CA GLY A 327 -21.76 -3.42 1.20
C GLY A 327 -22.66 -3.87 0.04
N ARG A 328 -22.10 -3.83 -1.16
CA ARG A 328 -22.75 -4.22 -2.41
C ARG A 328 -21.82 -4.90 -3.43
N THR A 329 -20.51 -4.97 -3.16
CA THR A 329 -19.66 -5.94 -3.88
C THR A 329 -20.16 -7.33 -3.51
N ASP A 330 -20.68 -8.06 -4.47
CA ASP A 330 -21.31 -9.36 -4.24
C ASP A 330 -20.31 -10.48 -4.52
N LYS A 331 -19.93 -11.21 -3.47
CA LYS A 331 -18.98 -12.32 -3.59
C LYS A 331 -19.62 -13.59 -4.13
N SER A 332 -20.93 -13.59 -4.35
CA SER A 332 -21.65 -14.70 -4.99
C SER A 332 -21.55 -14.68 -6.52
N THR A 333 -21.25 -13.53 -7.12
CA THR A 333 -21.07 -13.34 -8.57
C THR A 333 -19.65 -12.87 -8.91
N PRO A 334 -19.11 -13.13 -10.11
CA PRO A 334 -17.78 -12.64 -10.52
C PRO A 334 -17.67 -11.11 -10.43
N LEU A 335 -16.47 -10.62 -10.13
CA LEU A 335 -16.16 -9.18 -10.20
C LEU A 335 -15.88 -8.83 -11.66
N ASP A 336 -16.44 -7.74 -12.16
CA ASP A 336 -16.46 -7.43 -13.60
C ASP A 336 -15.96 -6.02 -13.94
N ASP A 337 -15.29 -5.37 -12.99
CA ASP A 337 -14.66 -4.07 -13.20
C ASP A 337 -13.40 -4.12 -14.08
N PHE A 338 -12.95 -5.33 -14.44
CA PHE A 338 -11.89 -5.59 -15.42
C PHE A 338 -12.37 -6.47 -16.58
N LYS A 339 -11.79 -6.24 -17.76
CA LYS A 339 -12.03 -7.04 -18.96
C LYS A 339 -11.35 -8.39 -18.84
N TYR A 340 -12.11 -9.45 -18.99
CA TYR A 340 -11.61 -10.80 -19.19
C TYR A 340 -12.66 -11.67 -19.91
N THR A 341 -12.23 -12.81 -20.44
CA THR A 341 -13.12 -13.82 -21.01
C THR A 341 -12.88 -15.19 -20.37
N PHE A 342 -13.85 -16.09 -20.51
CA PHE A 342 -13.71 -17.49 -20.19
C PHE A 342 -13.52 -18.29 -21.49
N GLU A 343 -12.48 -19.13 -21.55
CA GLU A 343 -12.31 -20.11 -22.64
C GLU A 343 -12.52 -21.52 -22.08
N ASP A 344 -13.47 -22.25 -22.65
CA ASP A 344 -13.76 -23.65 -22.27
C ASP A 344 -12.67 -24.58 -22.83
N PHE A 345 -11.69 -24.92 -21.98
CA PHE A 345 -10.69 -25.94 -22.29
C PHE A 345 -11.02 -27.24 -21.55
N HIS A 346 -11.51 -28.28 -22.25
CA HIS A 346 -11.64 -29.65 -21.72
C HIS A 346 -12.19 -29.77 -20.28
N ASN A 347 -13.30 -29.10 -19.96
CA ASN A 347 -13.93 -29.06 -18.63
C ASN A 347 -13.14 -28.33 -17.50
N ASP A 348 -12.14 -27.50 -17.84
CA ASP A 348 -11.42 -26.58 -16.94
C ASP A 348 -11.26 -25.20 -17.62
N PRO A 349 -12.26 -24.29 -17.50
CA PRO A 349 -12.22 -23.01 -18.19
C PRO A 349 -11.07 -22.16 -17.67
N LYS A 350 -10.42 -21.43 -18.57
CA LYS A 350 -9.35 -20.50 -18.22
C LYS A 350 -9.86 -19.07 -18.28
N ILE A 351 -9.41 -18.26 -17.31
CA ILE A 351 -9.59 -16.82 -17.35
C ILE A 351 -8.52 -16.25 -18.28
N ILE A 352 -8.95 -15.49 -19.28
CA ILE A 352 -8.07 -14.87 -20.25
C ILE A 352 -8.16 -13.36 -20.08
N LEU A 353 -7.04 -12.78 -19.68
CA LEU A 353 -6.84 -11.34 -19.67
C LEU A 353 -6.42 -10.86 -21.06
N PRO A 354 -6.83 -9.65 -21.48
CA PRO A 354 -6.25 -8.97 -22.63
C PRO A 354 -4.72 -8.98 -22.56
N LYS A 355 -4.02 -9.08 -23.69
CA LYS A 355 -2.56 -9.09 -23.74
C LYS A 355 -2.00 -7.81 -24.35
N ASP A 356 -0.84 -7.36 -23.89
CA ASP A 356 -0.06 -6.29 -24.53
C ASP A 356 0.60 -6.76 -25.84
N SER A 357 1.31 -5.86 -26.53
CA SER A 357 2.03 -6.17 -27.78
C SER A 357 3.11 -7.23 -27.63
N ASN A 358 3.57 -7.50 -26.40
CA ASN A 358 4.58 -8.51 -26.08
C ASN A 358 3.95 -9.84 -25.62
N GLY A 359 2.62 -9.93 -25.60
CA GLY A 359 1.88 -11.12 -25.19
C GLY A 359 1.66 -11.27 -23.68
N ASN A 360 2.00 -10.27 -22.87
CA ASN A 360 1.79 -10.31 -21.42
C ASN A 360 0.34 -9.96 -21.05
N PRO A 361 -0.30 -10.66 -20.10
CA PRO A 361 -1.65 -10.34 -19.65
C PRO A 361 -1.74 -8.96 -18.98
N GLN A 362 -2.86 -8.27 -19.16
CA GLN A 362 -3.12 -6.90 -18.71
C GLN A 362 -4.49 -6.79 -18.04
N TYR A 363 -4.53 -6.16 -16.86
CA TYR A 363 -5.77 -5.80 -16.18
C TYR A 363 -6.31 -4.48 -16.73
N ILE A 364 -7.13 -4.56 -17.78
CA ILE A 364 -7.77 -3.41 -18.41
C ILE A 364 -9.15 -3.20 -17.80
N LYS A 365 -9.46 -2.00 -17.32
CA LYS A 365 -10.79 -1.68 -16.77
C LYS A 365 -11.90 -1.91 -17.80
N ALA A 366 -13.02 -2.45 -17.34
CA ALA A 366 -14.25 -2.57 -18.13
C ALA A 366 -14.84 -1.18 -18.43
N ASP A 367 -15.65 -1.10 -19.49
CA ASP A 367 -16.46 0.11 -19.74
C ASP A 367 -17.49 0.21 -18.61
N PRO A 368 -17.68 1.39 -17.97
CA PRO A 368 -18.63 1.55 -16.86
C PRO A 368 -20.05 1.03 -17.12
N LYS A 369 -20.50 1.02 -18.39
CA LYS A 369 -21.83 0.49 -18.76
C LYS A 369 -21.92 -1.04 -18.74
N ASP A 370 -20.78 -1.71 -18.57
CA ASP A 370 -20.62 -3.17 -18.56
C ASP A 370 -20.16 -3.66 -17.17
N ILE A 371 -20.30 -2.85 -16.11
CA ILE A 371 -19.91 -3.20 -14.72
C ILE A 371 -21.15 -3.44 -13.86
N GLN A 372 -21.47 -4.69 -13.53
CA GLN A 372 -22.53 -5.07 -12.60
C GLN A 372 -22.03 -5.20 -11.15
N ASN A 373 -20.79 -5.62 -10.96
CA ASN A 373 -20.23 -6.01 -9.67
C ASN A 373 -18.86 -5.38 -9.44
N GLN A 374 -18.90 -4.11 -9.04
CA GLN A 374 -17.72 -3.33 -8.71
C GLN A 374 -17.05 -3.82 -7.41
N ARG A 375 -15.72 -3.96 -7.44
CA ARG A 375 -14.89 -4.29 -6.28
C ARG A 375 -14.82 -3.14 -5.27
N GLY A 376 -14.47 -3.44 -4.02
CA GLY A 376 -14.19 -2.43 -3.00
C GLY A 376 -15.41 -1.83 -2.27
N ARG A 377 -16.65 -2.17 -2.63
CA ARG A 377 -17.87 -1.63 -2.02
C ARG A 377 -18.34 -2.50 -0.86
N TYR A 378 -17.56 -2.53 0.22
CA TYR A 378 -17.79 -3.39 1.38
C TYR A 378 -18.51 -2.69 2.53
N ALA A 379 -18.95 -3.46 3.53
CA ALA A 379 -19.64 -2.91 4.68
C ALA A 379 -18.75 -1.98 5.52
N PHE A 380 -17.50 -2.40 5.73
CA PHE A 380 -16.46 -1.67 6.45
C PHE A 380 -15.11 -1.85 5.73
N HIS A 381 -14.53 -0.79 5.18
CA HIS A 381 -13.34 -0.89 4.34
C HIS A 381 -12.31 0.20 4.69
N PHE A 382 -11.17 -0.21 5.25
CA PHE A 382 -9.96 0.61 5.33
C PHE A 382 -9.14 0.40 4.07
N HIS A 383 -8.99 1.45 3.26
CA HIS A 383 -8.39 1.38 1.94
C HIS A 383 -7.13 2.24 1.86
N ARG A 384 -5.97 1.60 1.76
CA ARG A 384 -4.68 2.26 1.51
C ARG A 384 -4.31 3.28 2.58
N THR A 385 -4.40 2.90 3.87
CA THR A 385 -4.20 3.83 4.99
C THR A 385 -2.73 4.16 5.27
N PHE A 386 -1.75 3.51 4.61
CA PHE A 386 -0.32 3.76 4.79
C PHE A 386 0.18 5.14 4.31
N VAL A 387 -0.58 5.85 3.47
CA VAL A 387 -0.10 7.01 2.70
C VAL A 387 0.49 8.14 3.57
N ASN A 388 0.18 8.22 4.87
CA ASN A 388 0.58 9.37 5.71
C ASN A 388 0.89 9.05 7.18
N SER A 389 1.32 7.84 7.56
CA SER A 389 1.36 7.50 9.00
C SER A 389 2.26 6.34 9.42
N ASP A 390 2.99 6.54 10.53
CA ASP A 390 3.59 5.48 11.36
C ASP A 390 2.57 4.86 12.34
N LYS A 391 1.38 5.45 12.45
CA LYS A 391 0.29 5.01 13.33
C LYS A 391 -0.64 4.06 12.61
N ALA A 392 -1.14 3.07 13.35
CA ALA A 392 -2.22 2.19 12.90
C ALA A 392 -3.58 2.90 12.96
N ALA A 393 -4.42 2.69 11.95
CA ALA A 393 -5.85 2.98 12.03
C ALA A 393 -6.51 2.04 13.05
N LEU A 394 -7.60 2.45 13.70
CA LEU A 394 -8.23 1.68 14.77
C LEU A 394 -9.69 1.37 14.48
N ALA A 395 -10.04 0.08 14.49
CA ALA A 395 -11.42 -0.40 14.56
C ALA A 395 -11.61 -1.20 15.83
N LYS A 396 -12.32 -0.64 16.82
CA LYS A 396 -12.51 -1.26 18.14
C LYS A 396 -13.99 -1.47 18.49
N GLY A 397 -14.37 -2.66 18.95
CA GLY A 397 -15.70 -2.91 19.50
C GLY A 397 -16.86 -2.73 18.52
N ASN A 398 -16.58 -2.81 17.21
CA ASN A 398 -17.60 -2.58 16.18
C ASN A 398 -18.42 -3.84 15.90
N ALA A 399 -19.66 -3.66 15.46
CA ALA A 399 -20.53 -4.75 15.03
C ALA A 399 -20.79 -4.68 13.53
N ILE A 400 -20.36 -5.69 12.78
CA ILE A 400 -20.59 -5.80 11.34
C ILE A 400 -21.47 -7.02 11.09
N TRP A 401 -22.60 -6.83 10.41
CA TRP A 401 -23.44 -7.97 10.06
C TRP A 401 -24.22 -7.76 8.78
N ARG A 402 -24.44 -8.88 8.09
CA ARG A 402 -25.21 -8.96 6.86
C ARG A 402 -24.57 -8.17 5.71
N SER A 403 -23.47 -8.67 5.15
CA SER A 403 -22.81 -8.15 3.92
C SER A 403 -22.82 -9.18 2.78
N PRO A 404 -23.13 -8.79 1.52
CA PRO A 404 -23.06 -9.66 0.34
C PRO A 404 -21.62 -9.94 -0.12
N GLY A 405 -20.65 -9.15 0.34
CA GLY A 405 -19.24 -9.29 0.00
C GLY A 405 -18.43 -9.73 1.20
N TRP A 406 -17.31 -9.03 1.43
CA TRP A 406 -16.55 -9.13 2.67
C TRP A 406 -17.16 -8.25 3.78
N GLY A 407 -16.85 -8.58 5.04
CA GLY A 407 -17.38 -7.88 6.21
C GLY A 407 -16.53 -6.67 6.57
N MET A 408 -15.38 -6.91 7.19
CA MET A 408 -14.35 -5.91 7.48
C MET A 408 -13.14 -6.11 6.59
N VAL A 409 -12.73 -5.08 5.87
CA VAL A 409 -11.64 -5.12 4.89
C VAL A 409 -10.52 -4.21 5.33
N HIS A 410 -9.33 -4.81 5.43
CA HIS A 410 -8.06 -4.17 5.68
C HIS A 410 -7.26 -4.25 4.38
N HIS A 411 -7.07 -3.13 3.71
CA HIS A 411 -6.39 -3.08 2.42
C HIS A 411 -5.23 -2.10 2.50
N ASP A 412 -4.02 -2.60 2.27
CA ASP A 412 -2.79 -1.80 2.13
C ASP A 412 -2.63 -0.75 3.24
N GLY A 413 -2.57 -1.21 4.49
CA GLY A 413 -2.53 -0.33 5.64
C GLY A 413 -1.91 -0.94 6.89
N ASN A 414 -1.58 -0.08 7.85
CA ASN A 414 -1.39 -0.49 9.24
C ASN A 414 -2.71 -0.27 9.99
N ALA A 415 -3.32 -1.32 10.52
CA ALA A 415 -4.58 -1.19 11.24
C ALA A 415 -4.75 -2.23 12.35
N ASP A 416 -5.35 -1.78 13.45
CA ASP A 416 -5.68 -2.60 14.60
C ASP A 416 -7.19 -2.85 14.65
N PHE A 417 -7.58 -4.11 14.57
CA PHE A 417 -8.95 -4.59 14.70
C PHE A 417 -9.09 -5.31 16.04
N ILE A 418 -9.78 -4.68 16.99
CA ILE A 418 -9.85 -5.16 18.38
C ILE A 418 -11.32 -5.27 18.83
N ASP A 419 -11.69 -6.33 19.54
CA ASP A 419 -13.03 -6.48 20.14
C ASP A 419 -14.21 -6.48 19.14
N ASN A 420 -13.98 -6.67 17.84
CA ASN A 420 -15.05 -6.55 16.85
C ASN A 420 -15.89 -7.83 16.75
N VAL A 421 -17.15 -7.65 16.38
CA VAL A 421 -18.13 -8.72 16.20
C VAL A 421 -18.61 -8.74 14.75
N VAL A 422 -18.39 -9.86 14.05
CA VAL A 422 -18.78 -10.01 12.64
C VAL A 422 -19.72 -11.21 12.46
N PHE A 423 -20.88 -11.00 11.84
CA PHE A 423 -21.92 -12.01 11.73
C PHE A 423 -22.63 -12.03 10.36
N GLN A 424 -22.87 -13.23 9.80
CA GLN A 424 -23.63 -13.42 8.55
C GLN A 424 -23.11 -12.60 7.36
N VAL A 425 -21.85 -12.82 7.01
CA VAL A 425 -21.24 -12.30 5.78
C VAL A 425 -21.22 -13.41 4.72
N ALA A 426 -21.51 -13.07 3.47
CA ALA A 426 -21.55 -14.04 2.36
C ALA A 426 -20.14 -14.49 1.94
N GLY A 427 -19.19 -13.55 1.78
CA GLY A 427 -17.77 -13.85 1.64
C GLY A 427 -17.06 -13.99 2.99
N ALA A 428 -15.77 -13.67 3.03
CA ALA A 428 -15.00 -13.63 4.28
C ALA A 428 -15.52 -12.60 5.30
N GLY A 429 -15.51 -12.98 6.58
CA GLY A 429 -15.90 -12.11 7.68
C GLY A 429 -14.95 -10.92 7.87
N MET A 430 -13.68 -11.21 8.13
CA MET A 430 -12.60 -10.22 8.21
C MET A 430 -11.50 -10.59 7.21
N ILE A 431 -10.98 -9.61 6.47
CA ILE A 431 -10.01 -9.86 5.40
C ILE A 431 -8.87 -8.84 5.33
N SER A 432 -7.66 -9.34 5.04
CA SER A 432 -6.56 -8.53 4.49
C SER A 432 -6.49 -8.72 2.97
N GLU A 433 -6.70 -7.65 2.19
CA GLU A 433 -7.03 -7.73 0.75
C GLU A 433 -5.82 -7.91 -0.17
N SER A 434 -4.70 -7.21 0.07
CA SER A 434 -3.64 -7.02 -0.92
C SER A 434 -2.33 -7.73 -0.59
N GLY A 435 -2.05 -7.98 0.69
CA GLY A 435 -0.84 -8.66 1.16
C GLY A 435 0.14 -7.80 1.94
N SER A 436 0.11 -6.47 1.74
CA SER A 436 1.01 -5.50 2.41
C SER A 436 0.54 -5.11 3.82
N GLU A 437 -0.61 -5.62 4.27
CA GLU A 437 -1.22 -5.24 5.54
C GLU A 437 -0.38 -5.66 6.75
N ALA A 438 -0.31 -4.76 7.73
CA ALA A 438 0.30 -4.98 9.03
C ALA A 438 -0.61 -4.46 10.16
N GLY A 439 -0.34 -4.87 11.39
CA GLY A 439 -1.07 -4.42 12.58
C GLY A 439 -1.49 -5.56 13.50
N LEU A 440 -2.51 -5.34 14.31
CA LEU A 440 -3.01 -6.27 15.32
C LEU A 440 -4.48 -6.61 15.08
N TRP A 441 -4.80 -7.89 14.96
CA TRP A 441 -6.16 -8.40 15.10
C TRP A 441 -6.27 -9.15 16.42
N GLU A 442 -6.96 -8.55 17.39
CA GLU A 442 -7.04 -9.06 18.76
C GLU A 442 -8.48 -9.20 19.22
N HIS A 443 -8.80 -10.33 19.85
CA HIS A 443 -10.06 -10.54 20.56
C HIS A 443 -11.29 -10.20 19.68
N ASN A 444 -11.32 -10.64 18.42
CA ASN A 444 -12.48 -10.48 17.55
C ASN A 444 -13.33 -11.74 17.52
N PHE A 445 -14.66 -11.61 17.43
CA PHE A 445 -15.58 -12.74 17.28
C PHE A 445 -16.26 -12.74 15.91
N VAL A 446 -15.85 -13.68 15.05
CA VAL A 446 -16.35 -13.80 13.68
C VAL A 446 -17.13 -15.09 13.49
N SER A 447 -18.44 -14.95 13.28
CA SER A 447 -19.31 -16.04 12.83
C SER A 447 -19.69 -15.83 11.36
N ALA A 448 -18.75 -16.12 10.46
CA ALA A 448 -18.88 -15.94 9.01
C ALA A 448 -19.60 -17.11 8.33
N GLY A 449 -20.16 -16.87 7.14
CA GLY A 449 -20.84 -17.90 6.36
C GLY A 449 -22.34 -17.89 6.54
N ASP A 450 -23.01 -17.08 5.73
CA ASP A 450 -24.45 -17.18 5.59
C ASP A 450 -24.85 -18.58 5.04
N PRO A 451 -25.72 -19.32 5.75
CA PRO A 451 -26.27 -20.61 5.34
C PRO A 451 -26.85 -20.68 3.92
N ARG A 452 -27.21 -19.54 3.33
CA ARG A 452 -27.90 -19.42 2.04
C ARG A 452 -26.96 -19.37 0.85
N PHE A 453 -25.71 -18.97 1.04
CA PHE A 453 -24.75 -18.82 -0.06
C PHE A 453 -24.01 -20.12 -0.35
N GLY A 454 -23.71 -20.92 0.67
CA GLY A 454 -22.96 -22.18 0.51
C GLY A 454 -23.73 -23.39 -0.06
N SER A 455 -24.88 -23.22 -0.71
CA SER A 455 -25.60 -24.32 -1.39
C SER A 455 -26.34 -23.95 -2.67
N ASN A 456 -26.50 -22.66 -2.99
CA ASN A 456 -27.22 -22.18 -4.18
C ASN A 456 -26.30 -21.58 -5.26
N PHE A 457 -25.00 -21.84 -5.21
CA PHE A 457 -24.08 -21.65 -6.34
C PHE A 457 -24.43 -22.55 -7.56
N THR A 458 -25.56 -23.24 -7.49
CA THR A 458 -26.14 -24.11 -8.50
C THR A 458 -27.34 -23.42 -9.13
N SER A 459 -27.12 -22.73 -10.25
CA SER A 459 -28.07 -22.76 -11.37
C SER A 459 -27.55 -22.06 -12.63
N LYS A 460 -26.49 -21.23 -12.56
CA LYS A 460 -25.92 -20.58 -13.74
C LYS A 460 -24.41 -20.77 -13.96
N ASP A 461 -23.61 -20.81 -12.90
CA ASP A 461 -22.17 -21.07 -13.04
C ASP A 461 -21.85 -22.56 -12.87
N PRO A 462 -21.20 -23.22 -13.85
CA PRO A 462 -20.66 -24.54 -13.63
C PRO A 462 -19.64 -24.55 -12.46
N LYS A 463 -19.70 -25.58 -11.61
CA LYS A 463 -18.91 -25.77 -10.38
C LYS A 463 -17.39 -25.56 -10.53
N PHE A 464 -16.86 -25.58 -11.75
CA PHE A 464 -15.45 -25.39 -12.06
C PHE A 464 -15.00 -23.92 -12.09
N LEU A 465 -15.88 -22.95 -12.39
CA LEU A 465 -15.53 -21.52 -12.44
C LEU A 465 -15.06 -20.98 -11.08
N PHE A 466 -15.61 -21.50 -9.98
CA PHE A 466 -15.21 -21.17 -8.60
C PHE A 466 -13.72 -21.35 -8.33
N ARG A 467 -13.08 -22.36 -8.94
CA ARG A 467 -11.66 -22.62 -8.70
C ARG A 467 -10.77 -21.62 -9.40
N ARG A 468 -11.23 -21.01 -10.50
CA ARG A 468 -10.42 -20.12 -11.36
C ARG A 468 -10.67 -18.65 -11.07
N ARG A 469 -11.79 -18.29 -10.43
CA ARG A 469 -12.02 -16.92 -9.91
C ARG A 469 -10.94 -16.42 -8.95
N ARG A 470 -10.28 -17.33 -8.21
CA ARG A 470 -9.11 -16.96 -7.38
C ARG A 470 -7.90 -16.44 -8.18
N ASP A 471 -7.91 -16.64 -9.50
CA ASP A 471 -6.90 -16.13 -10.42
C ASP A 471 -7.19 -14.66 -10.82
N LEU A 472 -8.40 -14.15 -10.54
CA LEU A 472 -8.72 -12.73 -10.63
C LEU A 472 -8.33 -12.01 -9.34
N ILE A 473 -7.76 -10.81 -9.48
CA ILE A 473 -7.35 -9.96 -8.35
C ILE A 473 -8.59 -9.63 -7.51
N ASP A 474 -8.45 -9.81 -6.19
CA ASP A 474 -9.45 -9.55 -5.17
C ASP A 474 -10.77 -10.27 -5.39
N ASP A 475 -10.84 -11.30 -6.24
CA ASP A 475 -12.02 -12.18 -6.42
C ASP A 475 -11.86 -13.53 -5.72
N ASP A 476 -10.89 -13.64 -4.82
CA ASP A 476 -10.77 -14.75 -3.89
C ASP A 476 -11.57 -14.51 -2.59
N PHE A 477 -11.43 -15.43 -1.63
CA PHE A 477 -12.17 -15.47 -0.37
C PHE A 477 -13.69 -15.26 -0.54
N MET A 478 -14.21 -15.84 -1.62
CA MET A 478 -15.64 -15.95 -1.88
C MET A 478 -16.31 -16.94 -0.93
N GLY A 479 -15.51 -17.89 -0.42
CA GLY A 479 -15.91 -18.85 0.60
C GLY A 479 -15.97 -18.20 1.98
N ASN A 480 -16.79 -18.78 2.83
CA ASN A 480 -17.08 -18.34 4.19
C ASN A 480 -15.92 -18.48 5.19
N GLY A 481 -14.75 -17.94 4.89
CA GLY A 481 -13.66 -17.80 5.86
C GLY A 481 -14.04 -16.81 6.98
N ALA A 482 -13.75 -17.15 8.24
CA ALA A 482 -13.92 -16.20 9.33
C ALA A 482 -12.82 -15.12 9.25
N PHE A 483 -11.56 -15.54 9.33
CA PHE A 483 -10.39 -14.69 9.13
C PHE A 483 -9.68 -15.10 7.84
N ALA A 484 -9.75 -14.27 6.81
CA ALA A 484 -9.22 -14.50 5.48
C ALA A 484 -8.02 -13.59 5.21
N MET A 485 -6.88 -14.12 4.77
CA MET A 485 -5.63 -13.40 4.86
C MET A 485 -4.76 -13.60 3.61
N GLN A 486 -4.61 -12.54 2.81
CA GLN A 486 -3.49 -12.39 1.89
C GLN A 486 -2.23 -11.89 2.60
N GLY A 487 -2.42 -10.93 3.51
CA GLY A 487 -1.39 -10.32 4.34
C GLY A 487 -1.01 -11.25 5.47
N ARG A 488 0.29 -11.54 5.57
CA ARG A 488 0.85 -12.40 6.62
C ARG A 488 1.42 -11.61 7.79
N ASN A 489 1.58 -10.29 7.67
CA ASN A 489 2.23 -9.44 8.67
C ASN A 489 1.27 -8.90 9.76
N ILE A 490 0.12 -9.55 9.94
CA ILE A 490 -0.88 -9.20 10.96
C ILE A 490 -0.70 -10.13 12.16
N ARG A 491 -0.59 -9.57 13.36
CA ARG A 491 -0.54 -10.34 14.61
C ARG A 491 -1.94 -10.79 15.00
N MET A 492 -2.12 -12.07 15.28
CA MET A 492 -3.42 -12.70 15.53
C MET A 492 -3.51 -13.20 16.97
N ILE A 493 -4.25 -12.51 17.83
CA ILE A 493 -4.30 -12.79 19.28
C ILE A 493 -5.74 -12.99 19.73
N ASP A 494 -6.03 -14.11 20.42
CA ASP A 494 -7.29 -14.36 21.13
C ASP A 494 -8.57 -14.20 20.28
N ASN A 495 -8.48 -14.38 18.96
CA ASN A 495 -9.62 -14.27 18.06
C ASN A 495 -10.45 -15.55 18.07
N VAL A 496 -11.76 -15.41 17.89
CA VAL A 496 -12.73 -16.49 17.89
C VAL A 496 -13.41 -16.60 16.53
N ALA A 497 -13.15 -17.68 15.82
CA ALA A 497 -13.86 -18.06 14.60
C ALA A 497 -14.97 -19.07 14.92
N ASN A 498 -16.18 -18.82 14.42
CA ASN A 498 -17.33 -19.70 14.58
C ASN A 498 -18.09 -19.94 13.28
N SER A 499 -18.70 -21.12 13.14
CA SER A 499 -19.74 -21.40 12.14
C SER A 499 -19.31 -21.12 10.68
N ALA A 500 -18.01 -21.12 10.41
CA ALA A 500 -17.39 -20.70 9.17
C ALA A 500 -16.84 -21.88 8.37
N GLY A 501 -16.68 -21.76 7.05
CA GLY A 501 -16.08 -22.81 6.25
C GLY A 501 -14.62 -23.03 6.61
N ILE A 502 -13.92 -21.96 6.96
CA ILE A 502 -12.53 -22.00 7.40
C ILE A 502 -12.40 -21.00 8.54
N GLY A 503 -11.81 -21.41 9.66
CA GLY A 503 -11.55 -20.52 10.77
C GLY A 503 -10.51 -19.46 10.40
N PHE A 504 -9.30 -19.91 10.08
CA PHE A 504 -8.17 -19.05 9.71
C PHE A 504 -7.62 -19.48 8.35
N GLU A 505 -7.76 -18.64 7.33
CA GLU A 505 -7.35 -18.91 5.95
C GLU A 505 -6.22 -17.97 5.52
N TYR A 506 -5.05 -18.52 5.23
CA TYR A 506 -3.93 -17.80 4.64
C TYR A 506 -3.75 -18.22 3.19
N GLN A 507 -3.88 -17.28 2.27
CA GLN A 507 -3.68 -17.49 0.84
C GLN A 507 -2.56 -16.58 0.33
N GLY A 508 -1.78 -17.09 -0.62
CA GLY A 508 -0.71 -16.34 -1.28
C GLY A 508 -0.74 -16.45 -2.80
N SER A 509 -1.80 -17.01 -3.40
CA SER A 509 -1.97 -17.13 -4.87
C SER A 509 -2.21 -15.76 -5.54
N GLY A 510 -2.26 -15.73 -6.89
CA GLY A 510 -2.23 -14.49 -7.69
C GLY A 510 -0.84 -14.18 -8.26
N THR A 511 0.00 -15.20 -8.40
CA THR A 511 1.47 -15.15 -8.44
C THR A 511 2.12 -15.01 -9.82
N GLU A 512 1.39 -14.63 -10.87
CA GLU A 512 2.06 -14.22 -12.10
C GLU A 512 2.77 -12.87 -11.84
N LEU A 513 4.07 -12.98 -11.58
CA LEU A 513 5.04 -11.91 -11.27
C LEU A 513 5.16 -10.85 -12.39
N SER A 514 4.45 -11.00 -13.49
CA SER A 514 4.37 -10.03 -14.58
C SER A 514 3.38 -8.89 -14.29
N ASN A 515 2.69 -8.89 -13.15
CA ASN A 515 1.56 -8.00 -12.92
C ASN A 515 1.89 -6.81 -11.99
N PRO A 516 1.81 -5.55 -12.47
CA PRO A 516 2.19 -4.34 -11.71
C PRO A 516 1.23 -3.91 -10.59
N VAL A 517 0.26 -4.74 -10.19
CA VAL A 517 -0.86 -4.38 -9.30
C VAL A 517 -0.74 -4.98 -7.88
N ILE A 518 0.32 -5.74 -7.56
CA ILE A 518 0.46 -6.40 -6.24
C ILE A 518 1.26 -5.53 -5.27
N ASP A 519 0.68 -5.28 -4.09
CA ASP A 519 1.35 -4.53 -3.02
C ASP A 519 2.38 -5.40 -2.29
N LEU A 520 3.66 -5.04 -2.42
CA LEU A 520 4.76 -5.68 -1.70
C LEU A 520 4.79 -5.23 -0.23
N VAL A 521 5.14 -6.16 0.66
CA VAL A 521 5.23 -5.90 2.10
C VAL A 521 6.52 -5.15 2.41
N ASP A 522 6.42 -4.08 3.19
CA ASP A 522 7.58 -3.37 3.73
C ASP A 522 8.27 -4.22 4.80
N THR A 523 9.56 -4.47 4.61
CA THR A 523 10.37 -5.29 5.53
C THR A 523 10.60 -4.62 6.89
N GLN A 524 10.52 -3.30 7.01
CA GLN A 524 10.59 -2.62 8.30
C GLN A 524 9.38 -2.95 9.16
N LEU A 525 8.19 -3.08 8.56
CA LEU A 525 6.99 -3.50 9.28
C LEU A 525 7.09 -4.97 9.73
N ILE A 526 7.78 -5.81 8.96
CA ILE A 526 8.07 -7.21 9.35
C ILE A 526 9.06 -7.22 10.52
N LYS A 527 10.12 -6.41 10.47
CA LYS A 527 11.08 -6.27 11.57
C LYS A 527 10.39 -5.81 12.85
N GLN A 528 9.48 -4.83 12.75
CA GLN A 528 8.70 -4.33 13.89
C GLN A 528 7.77 -5.40 14.47
N SER A 529 7.06 -6.16 13.62
CA SER A 529 6.12 -7.19 14.08
C SER A 529 6.81 -8.42 14.67
N MET A 530 7.94 -8.83 14.11
CA MET A 530 8.69 -10.02 14.53
C MET A 530 9.75 -9.75 15.62
N GLY A 531 10.19 -8.49 15.75
CA GLY A 531 11.33 -8.11 16.59
C GLY A 531 12.70 -8.54 16.02
N ILE A 532 12.76 -9.09 14.80
CA ILE A 532 13.98 -9.56 14.14
C ILE A 532 13.98 -9.15 12.65
N ASP A 533 15.15 -8.83 12.10
CA ASP A 533 15.30 -8.51 10.67
C ASP A 533 15.63 -9.79 9.87
N ILE A 534 14.61 -10.36 9.23
CA ILE A 534 14.76 -11.57 8.40
C ILE A 534 15.05 -11.25 6.91
N PHE A 535 15.08 -9.97 6.53
CA PHE A 535 15.27 -9.49 5.16
C PHE A 535 16.28 -8.33 5.10
N PRO A 536 17.53 -8.52 5.53
CA PRO A 536 18.42 -7.41 5.90
C PRO A 536 18.87 -6.50 4.74
N ILE A 537 18.75 -6.97 3.48
CA ILE A 537 19.16 -6.25 2.26
C ILE A 537 17.97 -5.84 1.35
N ARG A 538 16.73 -6.21 1.70
CA ARG A 538 15.55 -5.92 0.87
C ARG A 538 14.65 -4.96 1.63
N ASN A 539 14.17 -3.92 0.95
CA ASN A 539 13.20 -2.99 1.57
C ASN A 539 11.76 -3.50 1.46
N LYS A 540 11.46 -4.26 0.41
CA LYS A 540 10.14 -4.87 0.20
C LYS A 540 10.26 -6.33 -0.24
N VAL A 541 9.27 -7.13 0.13
CA VAL A 541 9.20 -8.55 -0.24
C VAL A 541 7.79 -8.94 -0.68
N PRO A 542 7.64 -9.97 -1.54
CA PRO A 542 6.35 -10.59 -1.78
C PRO A 542 5.71 -11.11 -0.48
N ARG A 543 4.39 -10.95 -0.36
CA ARG A 543 3.60 -11.42 0.80
C ARG A 543 3.81 -12.89 1.15
N SER A 544 4.10 -13.74 0.16
CA SER A 544 4.33 -15.17 0.35
C SER A 544 5.66 -15.52 1.03
N GLU A 545 6.62 -14.61 1.12
CA GLU A 545 7.90 -14.87 1.80
C GLU A 545 7.80 -14.67 3.33
N ASN A 546 6.85 -13.86 3.77
CA ASN A 546 6.71 -13.51 5.18
C ASN A 546 6.19 -14.71 6.01
N PRO A 547 6.82 -15.10 7.13
CA PRO A 547 6.16 -15.91 8.16
C PRO A 547 5.02 -15.13 8.84
N ILE A 548 4.19 -15.84 9.62
CA ILE A 548 3.21 -15.18 10.50
C ILE A 548 3.99 -14.69 11.73
N PRO A 549 3.94 -13.38 12.06
CA PRO A 549 4.75 -12.81 13.14
C PRO A 549 4.29 -13.27 14.52
N GLU A 550 2.98 -13.36 14.74
CA GLU A 550 2.41 -13.81 16.02
C GLU A 550 1.03 -14.44 15.80
N PHE A 551 0.82 -15.62 16.37
CA PHE A 551 -0.47 -16.28 16.44
C PHE A 551 -0.61 -16.96 17.80
N LYS A 552 -1.51 -16.44 18.66
CA LYS A 552 -1.62 -16.90 20.05
C LYS A 552 -3.08 -16.93 20.52
N GLY A 553 -3.47 -18.00 21.21
CA GLY A 553 -4.74 -18.10 21.94
C GLY A 553 -6.01 -18.11 21.09
N ASN A 554 -5.87 -18.10 19.76
CA ASN A 554 -7.02 -18.08 18.86
C ASN A 554 -7.83 -19.39 18.95
N ILE A 555 -9.12 -19.28 18.66
CA ILE A 555 -10.09 -20.37 18.76
C ILE A 555 -10.85 -20.48 17.44
N SER A 556 -10.97 -21.68 16.91
CA SER A 556 -11.90 -22.01 15.83
C SER A 556 -12.85 -23.08 16.33
N TYR A 557 -14.15 -22.79 16.38
CA TYR A 557 -15.12 -23.80 16.78
C TYR A 557 -16.31 -23.87 15.83
N MET A 558 -16.73 -25.10 15.54
CA MET A 558 -17.81 -25.37 14.58
C MET A 558 -17.51 -24.83 13.17
N CYS A 559 -16.23 -24.85 12.77
CA CYS A 559 -15.78 -24.54 11.41
C CYS A 559 -15.59 -25.82 10.58
N ALA A 560 -15.59 -25.74 9.24
CA ALA A 560 -15.23 -26.93 8.45
C ALA A 560 -13.73 -27.21 8.47
N ASP A 561 -12.91 -26.17 8.29
CA ASP A 561 -11.46 -26.24 8.51
C ASP A 561 -11.08 -25.36 9.71
N GLY A 562 -10.18 -25.86 10.57
CA GLY A 562 -9.61 -25.04 11.65
C GLY A 562 -8.68 -23.96 11.10
N MET A 563 -7.60 -24.38 10.44
CA MET A 563 -6.67 -23.49 9.74
C MET A 563 -6.31 -24.03 8.36
N ARG A 564 -6.22 -23.14 7.37
CA ARG A 564 -5.74 -23.42 6.02
C ARG A 564 -4.61 -22.47 5.64
N SER A 565 -3.51 -22.97 5.07
CA SER A 565 -2.41 -22.15 4.53
C SER A 565 -1.95 -22.61 3.15
N GLN A 566 -1.92 -21.68 2.20
CA GLN A 566 -1.61 -21.96 0.80
C GLN A 566 -0.58 -20.96 0.25
N PHE A 567 0.25 -21.41 -0.70
CA PHE A 567 1.14 -20.60 -1.56
C PHE A 567 2.23 -19.78 -0.84
N ARG A 568 2.91 -20.38 0.16
CA ARG A 568 4.11 -19.80 0.82
C ARG A 568 5.44 -20.36 0.28
N ASN A 569 5.45 -21.65 -0.07
CA ASN A 569 6.66 -22.49 -0.17
C ASN A 569 7.49 -22.29 -1.44
N GLU A 570 6.98 -21.63 -2.48
CA GLU A 570 7.75 -21.42 -3.71
C GLU A 570 8.82 -20.32 -3.57
N ARG A 571 8.74 -19.45 -2.55
CA ARG A 571 9.54 -18.22 -2.46
C ARG A 571 10.15 -17.91 -1.08
N ALA A 572 9.75 -18.61 -0.02
CA ALA A 572 10.26 -18.35 1.33
C ALA A 572 11.73 -18.80 1.48
N GLY A 573 12.68 -17.93 1.15
CA GLY A 573 14.12 -18.15 1.28
C GLY A 573 14.67 -18.05 2.71
N THR A 574 13.82 -18.07 3.75
CA THR A 574 14.22 -17.97 5.17
C THR A 574 14.00 -19.30 5.89
N SER A 575 14.69 -19.53 7.01
CA SER A 575 14.45 -20.68 7.92
C SER A 575 13.62 -20.33 9.15
N VAL A 576 12.95 -19.16 9.11
CA VAL A 576 12.06 -18.70 10.17
C VAL A 576 10.67 -19.29 9.95
N HIS A 577 10.14 -19.92 11.00
CA HIS A 577 8.84 -20.59 10.99
C HIS A 577 7.75 -19.69 11.55
N SER A 578 6.52 -19.85 11.04
CA SER A 578 5.31 -19.33 11.67
C SER A 578 5.04 -20.13 12.95
N VAL A 579 5.09 -19.47 14.11
CA VAL A 579 4.83 -20.10 15.41
C VAL A 579 3.38 -19.87 15.81
N ILE A 580 2.63 -20.96 15.95
CA ILE A 580 1.21 -21.01 16.28
C ILE A 580 1.08 -21.53 17.72
N ASN A 581 0.81 -20.64 18.67
CA ASN A 581 0.71 -20.98 20.09
C ASN A 581 -0.74 -21.06 20.55
N ASP A 582 -1.04 -22.05 21.40
CA ASP A 582 -2.31 -22.18 22.12
C ASP A 582 -3.55 -22.15 21.21
N PHE A 583 -3.44 -22.74 20.01
CA PHE A 583 -4.53 -22.76 19.03
C PHE A 583 -5.54 -23.86 19.36
N THR A 584 -6.81 -23.48 19.50
CA THR A 584 -7.89 -24.41 19.85
C THR A 584 -8.87 -24.56 18.70
N VAL A 585 -8.91 -25.74 18.08
CA VAL A 585 -9.88 -26.13 17.06
C VAL A 585 -10.87 -27.12 17.64
N LEU A 586 -12.15 -26.77 17.70
CA LEU A 586 -13.20 -27.61 18.29
C LEU A 586 -14.35 -27.90 17.31
N ASN A 587 -14.75 -29.15 17.20
CA ASN A 587 -15.83 -29.59 16.31
C ASN A 587 -15.58 -29.22 14.82
N SER A 588 -14.35 -29.42 14.35
CA SER A 588 -14.05 -29.25 12.93
C SER A 588 -14.68 -30.35 12.08
N SER A 589 -15.43 -29.98 11.04
CA SER A 589 -16.20 -30.94 10.25
C SER A 589 -15.46 -31.54 9.05
N ARG A 590 -14.26 -31.03 8.72
CA ARG A 590 -13.44 -31.50 7.59
C ARG A 590 -11.94 -31.58 7.93
N PHE A 591 -11.26 -30.47 8.21
CA PHE A 591 -9.81 -30.45 8.45
C PHE A 591 -9.40 -29.76 9.75
N GLY A 592 -8.43 -30.31 10.48
CA GLY A 592 -7.79 -29.60 11.59
C GLY A 592 -6.85 -28.53 11.05
N PHE A 593 -5.83 -28.98 10.32
CA PHE A 593 -4.90 -28.14 9.57
C PHE A 593 -4.78 -28.61 8.12
N TYR A 594 -4.85 -27.66 7.18
CA TYR A 594 -4.71 -27.90 5.74
C TYR A 594 -3.59 -27.02 5.15
N SER A 595 -2.52 -27.63 4.62
CA SER A 595 -1.48 -26.95 3.83
C SER A 595 -1.31 -27.53 2.42
N THR A 596 -1.40 -26.68 1.38
CA THR A 596 -1.17 -27.09 -0.03
C THR A 596 0.24 -26.85 -0.53
N SER A 597 0.91 -25.83 -0.01
CA SER A 597 2.21 -25.38 -0.51
C SER A 597 2.81 -24.40 0.49
N SER A 598 2.69 -24.69 1.78
CA SER A 598 3.26 -23.83 2.83
C SER A 598 4.03 -24.65 3.85
N SER A 599 5.34 -24.41 3.92
CA SER A 599 6.28 -25.04 4.86
C SER A 599 6.63 -24.12 6.03
N GLY A 600 7.26 -24.67 7.06
CA GLY A 600 7.80 -23.89 8.19
C GLY A 600 6.72 -23.42 9.16
N TYR A 601 5.97 -24.36 9.74
CA TYR A 601 4.97 -24.09 10.78
C TYR A 601 5.29 -24.87 12.04
N LEU A 602 5.12 -24.24 13.20
CA LEU A 602 5.23 -24.87 14.51
C LEU A 602 3.95 -24.62 15.30
N PHE A 603 3.16 -25.66 15.54
CA PHE A 603 2.00 -25.63 16.43
C PHE A 603 2.40 -26.09 17.83
N LYS A 604 2.19 -25.25 18.84
CA LYS A 604 2.49 -25.53 20.24
C LYS A 604 1.23 -25.49 21.09
N ASN A 605 1.14 -26.40 22.05
CA ASN A 605 0.06 -26.43 23.06
C ASN A 605 -1.34 -26.37 22.45
N SER A 606 -1.52 -26.97 21.27
CA SER A 606 -2.73 -26.80 20.47
C SER A 606 -3.68 -27.99 20.64
N ILE A 607 -4.96 -27.76 20.40
CA ILE A 607 -6.02 -28.78 20.47
C ILE A 607 -6.76 -28.83 19.14
N PHE A 608 -6.94 -30.02 18.60
CA PHE A 608 -7.70 -30.26 17.36
C PHE A 608 -8.74 -31.35 17.56
N HIS A 609 -10.01 -30.97 17.64
CA HIS A 609 -11.13 -31.86 17.86
C HIS A 609 -12.06 -31.91 16.64
N ALA A 610 -12.27 -33.12 16.10
CA ALA A 610 -13.16 -33.37 14.98
C ALA A 610 -14.64 -33.40 15.41
N HIS A 611 -15.54 -33.06 14.49
CA HIS A 611 -16.97 -33.14 14.72
C HIS A 611 -17.47 -34.60 14.71
N LYS A 612 -18.14 -35.01 15.80
CA LYS A 612 -18.70 -36.38 15.95
C LYS A 612 -19.74 -36.75 14.90
N ASP A 613 -20.78 -35.93 14.74
CA ASP A 613 -22.01 -36.30 14.01
C ASP A 613 -22.02 -35.88 12.52
N HIS A 614 -20.95 -35.28 12.01
CA HIS A 614 -20.92 -34.81 10.62
C HIS A 614 -20.54 -35.96 9.69
N LYS A 615 -21.44 -36.33 8.78
CA LYS A 615 -21.30 -37.41 7.77
C LYS A 615 -20.42 -37.04 6.56
N ALA A 616 -19.66 -35.94 6.62
CA ALA A 616 -18.71 -35.65 5.54
C ALA A 616 -17.64 -36.74 5.49
N SER A 617 -17.46 -37.36 4.32
CA SER A 617 -16.39 -38.32 4.10
C SER A 617 -15.02 -37.64 4.21
N GLY A 618 -14.12 -38.20 5.01
CA GLY A 618 -12.70 -37.83 5.01
C GLY A 618 -12.28 -36.78 6.05
N LYS A 619 -12.84 -36.81 7.27
CA LYS A 619 -12.39 -35.97 8.39
C LYS A 619 -10.91 -36.22 8.69
N THR A 620 -10.05 -35.25 8.37
CA THR A 620 -8.60 -35.41 8.44
C THR A 620 -7.98 -34.41 9.41
N GLY A 621 -7.20 -34.89 10.40
CA GLY A 621 -6.52 -34.01 11.34
C GLY A 621 -5.54 -33.08 10.63
N ILE A 622 -4.64 -33.64 9.83
CA ILE A 622 -3.62 -32.91 9.08
C ILE A 622 -3.69 -33.32 7.60
N LEU A 623 -3.97 -32.35 6.72
CA LEU A 623 -3.87 -32.50 5.28
C LEU A 623 -2.65 -31.72 4.76
N VAL A 624 -1.70 -32.45 4.17
CA VAL A 624 -0.52 -31.85 3.52
C VAL A 624 -0.42 -32.32 2.07
N LEU A 625 -0.13 -31.40 1.14
CA LEU A 625 0.16 -31.73 -0.25
C LEU A 625 1.65 -31.99 -0.51
N SER A 626 1.96 -32.28 -1.76
CA SER A 626 3.30 -32.56 -2.27
C SER A 626 4.24 -31.36 -2.13
N GLY A 627 5.45 -31.58 -1.60
CA GLY A 627 6.50 -30.55 -1.46
C GLY A 627 6.48 -29.72 -0.18
N VAL A 628 5.48 -29.90 0.70
CA VAL A 628 5.43 -29.26 2.03
C VAL A 628 6.39 -29.94 3.01
N ASP A 629 7.19 -29.16 3.73
CA ASP A 629 8.20 -29.62 4.68
C ASP A 629 8.17 -28.79 5.98
N ASN A 630 8.83 -29.24 7.04
CA ASN A 630 8.97 -28.53 8.32
C ASN A 630 7.62 -28.09 8.91
N ILE A 631 6.68 -29.04 9.00
CA ILE A 631 5.45 -28.89 9.79
C ILE A 631 5.68 -29.61 11.12
N ILE A 632 5.61 -28.86 12.20
CA ILE A 632 5.90 -29.33 13.55
C ILE A 632 4.67 -29.19 14.45
N PHE A 633 4.40 -30.22 15.23
CA PHE A 633 3.43 -30.22 16.31
C PHE A 633 4.13 -30.59 17.62
N SER A 634 3.98 -29.74 18.64
CA SER A 634 4.62 -29.88 19.95
C SER A 634 3.59 -29.70 21.07
N SER A 635 3.44 -30.69 21.93
CA SER A 635 2.42 -30.70 23.00
C SER A 635 1.00 -30.46 22.46
N THR A 636 0.69 -31.08 21.31
CA THR A 636 -0.58 -30.91 20.59
C THR A 636 -1.45 -32.15 20.73
N LYS A 637 -2.75 -31.96 20.95
CA LYS A 637 -3.71 -33.05 21.10
C LYS A 637 -4.71 -33.09 19.95
N PHE A 638 -4.90 -34.26 19.37
CA PHE A 638 -5.87 -34.52 18.30
C PHE A 638 -6.94 -35.51 18.77
N TYR A 639 -8.21 -35.19 18.52
CA TYR A 639 -9.35 -35.95 19.01
C TYR A 639 -10.34 -36.30 17.90
N GLY A 640 -10.69 -37.59 17.76
CA GLY A 640 -11.86 -38.05 16.99
C GLY A 640 -11.73 -38.01 15.46
N TRP A 641 -10.51 -37.91 14.92
CA TRP A 641 -10.25 -37.85 13.48
C TRP A 641 -10.35 -39.23 12.81
N GLU A 642 -10.99 -39.29 11.63
CA GLU A 642 -11.08 -40.53 10.84
C GLU A 642 -9.75 -40.86 10.15
N THR A 643 -9.03 -39.82 9.74
CA THR A 643 -7.67 -39.92 9.21
C THR A 643 -6.77 -38.97 9.98
N SER A 644 -5.68 -39.48 10.56
CA SER A 644 -4.73 -38.62 11.29
C SER A 644 -4.01 -37.68 10.33
N ILE A 645 -3.27 -38.24 9.37
CA ILE A 645 -2.49 -37.48 8.39
C ILE A 645 -2.80 -38.02 7.00
N ARG A 646 -3.20 -37.14 6.10
CA ARG A 646 -3.49 -37.47 4.70
C ARG A 646 -2.56 -36.71 3.76
N ARG A 647 -2.05 -37.42 2.75
CA ARG A 647 -1.49 -36.78 1.55
C ARG A 647 -2.64 -36.44 0.60
N GLY A 648 -2.80 -35.18 0.24
CA GLY A 648 -3.74 -34.82 -0.83
C GLY A 648 -3.16 -35.15 -2.21
N GLY A 649 -4.04 -35.47 -3.17
CA GLY A 649 -3.66 -35.73 -4.56
C GLY A 649 -3.15 -34.46 -5.26
N LYS A 650 -2.54 -34.62 -6.46
CA LYS A 650 -2.12 -33.50 -7.31
C LYS A 650 -3.32 -32.57 -7.54
N GLU A 651 -3.38 -31.43 -6.86
CA GLU A 651 -4.13 -30.31 -7.44
C GLU A 651 -3.30 -29.82 -8.63
N ASN A 652 -3.92 -29.54 -9.77
CA ASN A 652 -3.27 -28.99 -10.97
C ASN A 652 -2.80 -27.55 -10.71
N VAL A 653 -1.86 -27.40 -9.77
CA VAL A 653 -1.14 -26.19 -9.47
C VAL A 653 0.22 -26.33 -10.15
N PRO A 654 0.65 -25.35 -10.97
CA PRO A 654 1.98 -25.37 -11.57
C PRO A 654 3.05 -25.56 -10.48
N GLY A 655 4.00 -26.48 -10.67
CA GLY A 655 5.10 -26.71 -9.71
C GLY A 655 4.86 -27.77 -8.62
N GLN A 656 3.91 -28.70 -8.75
CA GLN A 656 3.77 -29.83 -7.81
C GLN A 656 4.47 -31.11 -8.29
N GLY A 657 5.74 -31.31 -7.91
CA GLY A 657 6.41 -32.63 -7.97
C GLY A 657 6.05 -33.54 -6.78
N ASN A 658 6.47 -34.82 -6.81
CA ASN A 658 6.23 -35.79 -5.72
C ASN A 658 6.74 -35.30 -4.35
N GLN A 659 6.14 -35.75 -3.23
CA GLN A 659 6.69 -35.50 -1.90
C GLN A 659 8.11 -36.06 -1.89
N SER A 660 9.08 -35.21 -1.53
CA SER A 660 10.43 -35.71 -1.31
C SER A 660 10.37 -36.75 -0.20
N ALA A 661 11.02 -37.90 -0.40
CA ALA A 661 11.21 -38.88 0.67
C ALA A 661 11.95 -38.29 1.89
N ASN A 662 12.54 -37.10 1.72
CA ASN A 662 13.34 -36.41 2.73
C ASN A 662 12.56 -35.32 3.51
N ALA A 663 11.27 -35.11 3.26
CA ALA A 663 10.47 -34.15 4.04
C ALA A 663 10.43 -34.56 5.54
N GLN A 664 10.72 -33.62 6.43
CA GLN A 664 10.79 -33.79 7.87
C GLN A 664 9.61 -33.08 8.56
N HIS A 665 8.54 -33.84 8.82
CA HIS A 665 7.52 -33.43 9.79
C HIS A 665 7.92 -33.92 11.20
N VAL A 666 7.70 -33.07 12.21
CA VAL A 666 8.12 -33.35 13.60
C VAL A 666 6.90 -33.43 14.50
N TYR A 667 6.81 -34.50 15.28
CA TYR A 667 5.77 -34.70 16.28
C TYR A 667 6.44 -34.93 17.64
N HIS A 668 6.23 -34.00 18.57
CA HIS A 668 6.79 -34.04 19.92
C HIS A 668 5.67 -33.91 20.95
N ASN A 669 5.54 -34.86 21.87
CA ASN A 669 4.45 -34.89 22.85
C ASN A 669 3.06 -34.73 22.21
N VAL A 670 2.85 -35.39 21.07
CA VAL A 670 1.57 -35.36 20.35
C VAL A 670 0.73 -36.56 20.76
N THR A 671 -0.54 -36.33 21.06
CA THR A 671 -1.47 -37.40 21.42
C THR A 671 -2.62 -37.46 20.42
N TRP A 672 -2.87 -38.64 19.87
CA TRP A 672 -4.06 -38.95 19.08
C TRP A 672 -4.99 -39.79 19.94
N GLN A 673 -6.21 -39.30 20.15
CA GLN A 673 -7.18 -39.93 21.03
C GLN A 673 -8.53 -40.04 20.32
N ALA A 674 -9.32 -41.05 20.69
CA ALA A 674 -10.74 -41.02 20.41
C ALA A 674 -11.34 -39.72 20.95
N SER A 675 -12.38 -39.20 20.30
CA SER A 675 -13.12 -38.11 20.90
C SER A 675 -13.59 -38.59 22.29
N PRO A 676 -13.57 -37.75 23.34
CA PRO A 676 -14.03 -38.17 24.67
C PRO A 676 -15.47 -38.73 24.69
N SER A 677 -16.22 -38.53 23.62
CA SER A 677 -17.61 -38.99 23.42
C SER A 677 -17.77 -40.14 22.41
N ASP A 678 -16.68 -40.67 21.84
CA ASP A 678 -16.69 -41.66 20.76
C ASP A 678 -15.89 -42.92 21.14
N ARG A 679 -16.41 -44.10 20.79
CA ARG A 679 -15.77 -45.41 21.05
C ARG A 679 -14.97 -45.96 19.85
N ARG A 680 -14.85 -45.21 18.75
CA ARG A 680 -14.09 -45.65 17.56
C ARG A 680 -12.61 -45.88 17.88
N GLU A 681 -12.09 -47.01 17.42
CA GLU A 681 -10.66 -47.32 17.49
C GLU A 681 -9.86 -46.34 16.62
N MET A 682 -8.73 -45.86 17.17
CA MET A 682 -7.79 -45.01 16.43
C MET A 682 -7.10 -45.82 15.32
N PRO A 683 -6.63 -45.17 14.24
CA PRO A 683 -5.71 -45.81 13.31
C PRO A 683 -4.51 -46.41 14.05
N THR A 684 -4.14 -47.65 13.73
CA THR A 684 -3.07 -48.42 14.39
C THR A 684 -1.70 -47.73 14.35
N ASN A 685 -1.46 -46.83 13.39
CA ASN A 685 -0.29 -45.94 13.37
C ASN A 685 -0.71 -44.53 12.91
N PRO A 686 -0.99 -43.59 13.84
CA PRO A 686 -1.48 -42.25 13.50
C PRO A 686 -0.42 -41.35 12.85
N TYR A 687 0.86 -41.77 12.86
CA TYR A 687 1.98 -41.03 12.25
C TYR A 687 2.32 -41.49 10.83
N LYS A 688 1.67 -42.55 10.35
CA LYS A 688 1.74 -42.99 8.96
C LYS A 688 0.92 -42.04 8.09
N ILE A 689 1.55 -41.47 7.06
CA ILE A 689 0.82 -40.66 6.08
C ILE A 689 0.01 -41.61 5.20
N TRP A 690 -1.32 -41.49 5.27
CA TRP A 690 -2.21 -42.33 4.47
C TRP A 690 -1.93 -42.17 2.97
N GLY A 691 -1.73 -43.30 2.29
CA GLY A 691 -1.33 -43.35 0.87
C GLY A 691 0.19 -43.34 0.60
N THR A 692 1.04 -43.50 1.63
CA THR A 692 2.51 -43.60 1.47
C THR A 692 3.14 -44.67 2.37
N SER A 693 4.38 -45.07 2.07
CA SER A 693 5.25 -45.88 2.93
C SER A 693 6.01 -45.06 3.99
N ASN A 694 5.92 -43.73 3.97
CA ASN A 694 6.69 -42.85 4.85
C ASN A 694 6.07 -42.80 6.26
N ILE A 695 6.89 -43.07 7.27
CA ILE A 695 6.58 -42.86 8.68
C ILE A 695 7.23 -41.55 9.10
N ASN A 696 6.45 -40.58 9.57
CA ASN A 696 7.01 -39.35 10.12
C ASN A 696 7.76 -39.65 11.42
N LYS A 697 8.89 -38.98 11.65
CA LYS A 697 9.70 -39.17 12.86
C LYS A 697 8.96 -38.62 14.09
N VAL A 698 8.68 -39.49 15.05
CA VAL A 698 8.32 -39.11 16.43
C VAL A 698 9.63 -38.86 17.17
N PHE A 699 9.80 -37.67 17.72
CA PHE A 699 11.08 -37.26 18.32
C PHE A 699 10.98 -37.19 19.84
N SER A 700 11.95 -37.80 20.52
CA SER A 700 12.26 -37.51 21.91
C SER A 700 13.11 -36.24 22.00
N GLU A 701 12.76 -35.36 22.93
CA GLU A 701 13.53 -34.15 23.20
C GLU A 701 14.95 -34.53 23.68
N ASN A 702 15.97 -33.85 23.16
CA ASN A 702 17.30 -33.90 23.74
C ASN A 702 17.65 -32.53 24.34
N ARG A 703 17.37 -32.37 25.64
CA ARG A 703 17.57 -31.12 26.41
C ARG A 703 19.02 -30.63 26.47
N ASN A 704 19.98 -31.45 26.03
CA ASN A 704 21.40 -31.10 26.05
C ASN A 704 21.90 -30.52 24.71
N ARG A 705 21.07 -30.48 23.65
CA ARG A 705 21.46 -29.90 22.36
C ARG A 705 21.29 -28.39 22.37
N LYS A 706 22.38 -27.67 22.13
CA LYS A 706 22.35 -26.22 21.87
C LYS A 706 22.19 -25.99 20.36
N PHE A 707 21.48 -24.92 19.99
CA PHE A 707 21.39 -24.48 18.61
C PHE A 707 22.79 -24.31 18.01
N LYS A 708 23.01 -24.87 16.82
CA LYS A 708 24.25 -24.72 16.06
C LYS A 708 23.94 -24.68 14.56
N PHE A 709 24.54 -23.73 13.85
CA PHE A 709 24.58 -23.75 12.40
C PHE A 709 26.00 -24.10 11.94
N THR A 710 26.11 -24.99 10.95
CA THR A 710 27.39 -25.40 10.35
C THR A 710 27.38 -25.04 8.87
N GLU A 711 28.19 -24.06 8.48
CA GLU A 711 28.40 -23.64 7.09
C GLU A 711 29.01 -24.81 6.29
N LYS A 712 28.30 -25.30 5.27
CA LYS A 712 28.76 -26.38 4.37
C LYS A 712 27.90 -26.49 3.12
N GLY A 713 28.45 -27.12 2.08
CA GLY A 713 27.73 -27.48 0.86
C GLY A 713 28.24 -26.74 -0.37
N ASP A 714 28.03 -27.33 -1.54
CA ASP A 714 28.68 -26.93 -2.81
C ASP A 714 28.28 -25.54 -3.31
N LYS A 715 27.20 -24.96 -2.75
CA LYS A 715 26.72 -23.61 -3.07
C LYS A 715 27.16 -22.56 -2.07
N LEU A 716 27.85 -22.93 -0.98
CA LEU A 716 28.36 -21.97 -0.01
C LEU A 716 29.36 -21.04 -0.70
N ASP A 717 29.07 -19.76 -0.69
CA ASP A 717 29.96 -18.73 -1.20
C ASP A 717 30.14 -17.64 -0.15
N LYS A 718 31.40 -17.46 0.25
CA LYS A 718 31.83 -16.53 1.29
C LYS A 718 32.69 -15.40 0.74
N THR A 719 32.87 -15.28 -0.57
CA THR A 719 33.78 -14.27 -1.12
C THR A 719 33.06 -13.43 -2.15
N LEU A 720 32.90 -12.14 -1.85
CA LEU A 720 32.42 -11.14 -2.79
C LEU A 720 33.64 -10.40 -3.36
N ASP A 721 33.85 -10.49 -4.68
CA ASP A 721 34.96 -9.83 -5.39
C ASP A 721 34.45 -8.78 -6.38
N ILE A 722 34.61 -7.52 -6.00
CA ILE A 722 34.10 -6.38 -6.76
C ILE A 722 34.87 -6.21 -8.07
N ASN A 723 36.14 -6.62 -8.11
CA ASN A 723 36.97 -6.51 -9.30
C ASN A 723 36.46 -7.39 -10.44
N THR A 724 35.80 -8.52 -10.10
CA THR A 724 35.19 -9.44 -11.06
C THR A 724 33.70 -9.16 -11.29
N ARG A 725 33.16 -8.08 -10.70
CA ARG A 725 31.72 -7.76 -10.65
C ARG A 725 30.87 -8.84 -9.98
N ASP A 726 31.46 -9.56 -9.04
CA ASP A 726 30.72 -10.45 -8.16
C ASP A 726 30.19 -9.65 -6.96
N PHE A 727 28.87 -9.60 -6.83
CA PHE A 727 28.15 -8.88 -5.76
C PHE A 727 27.25 -9.80 -4.96
N LYS A 728 27.59 -11.10 -4.95
CA LYS A 728 26.75 -12.13 -4.35
C LYS A 728 27.51 -12.84 -3.23
N VAL A 729 26.76 -13.27 -2.22
CA VAL A 729 27.22 -14.27 -1.25
C VAL A 729 26.10 -15.27 -1.04
N THR A 730 26.45 -16.53 -0.84
CA THR A 730 25.47 -17.61 -0.69
C THR A 730 25.69 -18.34 0.61
N ILE A 731 24.68 -18.31 1.48
CA ILE A 731 24.70 -19.03 2.75
C ILE A 731 24.12 -20.42 2.51
N ALA A 732 24.90 -21.47 2.79
CA ALA A 732 24.48 -22.86 2.75
C ALA A 732 25.02 -23.62 3.96
N GLY A 733 24.25 -24.56 4.50
CA GLY A 733 24.70 -25.31 5.68
C GLY A 733 23.68 -26.25 6.28
N GLU A 734 23.97 -26.68 7.51
CA GLU A 734 23.13 -27.55 8.32
C GLU A 734 22.83 -26.89 9.67
N ILE A 735 21.56 -26.93 10.05
CA ILE A 735 21.02 -26.46 11.32
C ILE A 735 20.89 -27.66 12.26
N GLU A 736 21.44 -27.54 13.46
CA GLU A 736 21.22 -28.45 14.58
C GLU A 736 20.42 -27.72 15.66
N ASP A 737 19.26 -28.26 16.01
CA ASP A 737 18.35 -27.73 17.03
C ASP A 737 17.92 -28.83 18.02
N ASN A 738 16.96 -28.54 18.90
CA ASN A 738 16.48 -29.51 19.90
C ASN A 738 15.88 -30.81 19.28
N VAL A 739 15.48 -30.78 18.00
CA VAL A 739 15.01 -31.97 17.27
C VAL A 739 16.18 -32.74 16.68
N GLY A 740 17.21 -32.04 16.21
CA GLY A 740 18.41 -32.59 15.60
C GLY A 740 18.82 -31.83 14.35
N LYS A 741 19.53 -32.51 13.45
CA LYS A 741 20.11 -31.89 12.25
C LYS A 741 19.12 -31.82 11.09
N ARG A 742 19.13 -30.70 10.36
CA ARG A 742 18.45 -30.50 9.07
C ARG A 742 19.28 -29.59 8.18
N LEU A 743 19.13 -29.72 6.86
CA LEU A 743 19.72 -28.74 5.94
C LEU A 743 19.07 -27.37 6.12
N TYR A 744 19.80 -26.31 5.77
CA TYR A 744 19.26 -24.96 5.70
C TYR A 744 18.05 -24.91 4.77
N GLY A 745 17.10 -24.01 5.01
CA GLY A 745 15.92 -23.82 4.16
C GLY A 745 14.67 -24.56 4.62
N ASN A 746 13.56 -24.26 3.94
CA ASN A 746 12.21 -24.72 4.31
C ASN A 746 11.52 -25.59 3.24
N SER A 747 12.12 -25.81 2.06
CA SER A 747 11.52 -26.59 0.96
C SER A 747 12.46 -27.65 0.40
N THR A 748 11.96 -28.88 0.27
CA THR A 748 12.66 -29.97 -0.42
C THR A 748 12.40 -30.00 -1.93
N HIS A 749 11.47 -29.18 -2.45
CA HIS A 749 11.06 -29.26 -3.85
C HIS A 749 12.04 -28.56 -4.82
N ASN A 750 12.58 -27.41 -4.42
CA ASN A 750 13.45 -26.58 -5.26
C ASN A 750 14.94 -26.61 -4.83
N ASN A 751 15.35 -27.56 -3.97
CA ASN A 751 16.69 -27.57 -3.36
C ASN A 751 17.09 -26.18 -2.82
N THR A 752 16.18 -25.51 -2.09
CA THR A 752 16.44 -24.21 -1.43
C THR A 752 17.26 -24.40 -0.17
N ASN A 753 18.30 -25.25 -0.22
CA ASN A 753 19.19 -25.54 0.89
C ASN A 753 20.23 -24.45 1.16
N HIS A 754 19.99 -23.28 0.59
CA HIS A 754 20.86 -22.12 0.56
C HIS A 754 20.01 -20.86 0.37
N ARG A 755 20.58 -19.71 0.73
CA ARG A 755 20.01 -18.39 0.47
C ARG A 755 21.08 -17.51 -0.16
N GLU A 756 20.77 -16.92 -1.30
CA GLU A 756 21.63 -15.95 -1.99
C GLU A 756 21.29 -14.54 -1.51
N TYR A 757 22.33 -13.77 -1.20
CA TYR A 757 22.27 -12.33 -0.97
C TYR A 757 22.98 -11.65 -2.13
N ASN A 758 22.18 -11.00 -2.98
CA ASN A 758 22.70 -10.25 -4.11
C ASN A 758 22.58 -8.75 -3.83
N PHE A 759 23.72 -8.09 -3.66
CA PHE A 759 23.76 -6.64 -3.45
C PHE A 759 23.46 -5.90 -4.75
N ASN A 760 23.72 -6.51 -5.91
CA ASN A 760 23.62 -5.97 -7.28
C ASN A 760 24.80 -5.10 -7.70
N ASN A 761 25.39 -4.29 -6.81
CA ASN A 761 26.56 -3.46 -7.10
C ASN A 761 27.32 -3.03 -5.82
N ASP A 762 28.41 -2.27 -5.99
CA ASP A 762 29.24 -1.80 -4.86
C ASP A 762 28.51 -0.76 -3.98
N ASP A 763 27.65 0.09 -4.55
CA ASP A 763 26.94 1.13 -3.79
C ASP A 763 25.92 0.55 -2.79
N THR A 764 25.19 -0.47 -3.23
CA THR A 764 24.23 -1.22 -2.42
C THR A 764 24.93 -2.06 -1.35
N LEU A 765 26.09 -2.65 -1.66
CA LEU A 765 26.96 -3.29 -0.66
C LEU A 765 27.43 -2.27 0.38
N LYS A 766 27.95 -1.12 -0.03
CA LYS A 766 28.35 -0.03 0.87
C LYS A 766 27.21 0.44 1.76
N ALA A 767 26.02 0.63 1.19
CA ALA A 767 24.83 1.02 1.96
C ALA A 767 24.49 -0.01 3.04
N TYR A 768 24.61 -1.31 2.71
CA TYR A 768 24.45 -2.38 3.67
C TYR A 768 25.50 -2.36 4.78
N LEU A 769 26.79 -2.24 4.43
CA LEU A 769 27.89 -2.23 5.40
C LEU A 769 27.81 -1.03 6.37
N ARG A 770 27.33 0.13 5.89
CA ARG A 770 27.07 1.29 6.76
C ARG A 770 25.92 1.02 7.75
N LYS A 771 24.82 0.45 7.26
CA LYS A 771 23.65 0.09 8.10
C LYS A 771 24.08 -0.86 9.23
N THR A 772 24.86 -1.89 8.91
CA THR A 772 25.29 -2.87 9.92
C THR A 772 26.29 -2.30 10.94
N ALA A 773 27.18 -1.38 10.52
CA ALA A 773 28.10 -0.70 11.44
C ALA A 773 27.39 0.27 12.42
N SER A 774 26.22 0.81 12.03
CA SER A 774 25.43 1.74 12.85
C SER A 774 24.47 1.07 13.85
N ASP A 775 24.30 -0.25 13.78
CA ASP A 775 23.29 -0.99 14.57
C ASP A 775 23.71 -1.21 16.05
N GLY A 776 24.91 -0.75 16.45
CA GLY A 776 25.37 -0.69 17.86
C GLY A 776 25.97 -1.98 18.44
N ASP A 777 26.03 -3.09 17.67
CA ASP A 777 26.72 -4.33 18.07
C ASP A 777 28.12 -4.42 17.42
N THR A 778 29.08 -3.72 18.01
CA THR A 778 30.43 -3.52 17.45
C THR A 778 31.28 -4.77 17.30
N ARG A 779 30.84 -5.91 17.86
CA ARG A 779 31.58 -7.18 17.83
C ARG A 779 31.58 -7.85 16.44
N ASN A 780 30.72 -7.38 15.54
CA ASN A 780 30.53 -7.92 14.20
C ASN A 780 30.50 -6.84 13.11
N ASP A 781 31.07 -5.67 13.41
CA ASP A 781 31.20 -4.60 12.43
C ASP A 781 32.04 -5.04 11.23
N PRO A 782 31.73 -4.52 10.03
CA PRO A 782 32.55 -4.81 8.88
C PRO A 782 33.96 -4.24 9.06
N VAL A 783 34.98 -5.06 8.82
CA VAL A 783 36.39 -4.70 8.91
C VAL A 783 36.96 -4.71 7.51
N ILE A 784 37.30 -3.55 6.95
CA ILE A 784 37.95 -3.43 5.65
C ILE A 784 39.34 -2.79 5.84
N ASP A 785 40.34 -3.39 5.21
CA ASP A 785 41.71 -2.90 5.17
C ASP A 785 41.92 -1.80 4.11
N ASN A 786 43.11 -1.20 4.11
CA ASN A 786 43.45 -0.11 3.19
C ASN A 786 43.50 -0.53 1.71
N ASN A 787 43.52 -1.82 1.42
CA ASN A 787 43.53 -2.38 0.08
C ASN A 787 42.11 -2.73 -0.41
N GLY A 788 41.07 -2.39 0.37
CA GLY A 788 39.69 -2.68 0.03
C GLY A 788 39.29 -4.14 0.27
N ASN A 789 40.10 -4.90 1.02
CA ASN A 789 39.80 -6.27 1.40
C ASN A 789 39.31 -6.31 2.84
N GLY A 790 38.34 -7.17 3.13
CA GLY A 790 37.81 -7.20 4.48
C GLY A 790 36.75 -8.24 4.71
N THR A 791 35.96 -8.04 5.76
CA THR A 791 34.85 -8.91 6.11
C THR A 791 33.58 -8.11 6.31
N GLY A 792 32.48 -8.59 5.74
CA GLY A 792 31.11 -8.17 6.08
C GLY A 792 30.40 -9.24 6.89
N VAL A 793 29.25 -8.88 7.49
CA VAL A 793 28.43 -9.80 8.28
C VAL A 793 26.97 -9.72 7.88
N ILE A 794 26.34 -10.87 7.68
CA ILE A 794 24.89 -11.03 7.52
C ILE A 794 24.34 -11.80 8.72
N ILE A 795 23.29 -11.27 9.35
CA ILE A 795 22.60 -11.96 10.45
C ILE A 795 21.46 -12.79 9.86
N GLU A 796 21.53 -14.10 10.05
CA GLU A 796 20.46 -15.05 9.72
C GLU A 796 19.73 -15.50 10.98
N TYR A 797 18.42 -15.66 10.88
CA TYR A 797 17.60 -16.15 11.97
C TYR A 797 17.02 -17.54 11.67
N PHE A 798 17.07 -18.40 12.68
CA PHE A 798 16.60 -19.78 12.60
C PHE A 798 15.65 -20.07 13.74
N THR A 799 14.45 -20.54 13.41
CA THR A 799 13.51 -20.99 14.44
C THR A 799 13.91 -22.39 14.92
N ASP A 800 14.12 -22.53 16.22
CA ASP A 800 14.22 -23.84 16.87
C ASP A 800 12.87 -24.57 16.77
N ARG A 801 12.90 -25.80 16.23
CA ARG A 801 11.68 -26.53 15.87
C ARG A 801 10.82 -26.97 17.05
N LEU A 802 11.29 -26.98 18.30
CA LEU A 802 10.46 -27.34 19.47
C LEU A 802 10.03 -26.13 20.28
N THR A 803 10.97 -25.23 20.56
CA THR A 803 10.76 -24.08 21.44
C THR A 803 10.09 -22.92 20.71
N GLY A 804 10.29 -22.81 19.39
CA GLY A 804 9.86 -21.65 18.60
C GLY A 804 10.76 -20.43 18.76
N LYS A 805 11.84 -20.52 19.55
CA LYS A 805 12.79 -19.42 19.72
C LYS A 805 13.56 -19.17 18.43
N HIS A 806 13.68 -17.90 18.03
CA HIS A 806 14.55 -17.48 16.94
C HIS A 806 15.99 -17.33 17.46
N ASN A 807 16.93 -18.03 16.82
CA ASN A 807 18.35 -17.95 17.12
C ASN A 807 19.07 -17.24 15.98
N ALA A 808 19.89 -16.25 16.32
CA ALA A 808 20.72 -15.53 15.35
C ALA A 808 22.00 -16.33 15.04
N TYR A 809 22.43 -16.26 13.78
CA TYR A 809 23.75 -16.68 13.33
C TYR A 809 24.38 -15.55 12.54
N TYR A 810 25.63 -15.22 12.87
CA TYR A 810 26.38 -14.14 12.23
C TYR A 810 27.25 -14.75 11.14
N PHE A 811 26.76 -14.70 9.90
CA PHE A 811 27.48 -15.18 8.74
C PHE A 811 28.52 -14.15 8.29
N LYS A 812 29.80 -14.46 8.49
CA LYS A 812 30.92 -13.61 8.05
C LYS A 812 31.34 -13.98 6.63
N PHE A 813 31.43 -13.00 5.75
CA PHE A 813 31.90 -13.15 4.37
C PHE A 813 33.06 -12.21 4.08
N ASN A 814 33.95 -12.62 3.18
CA ASN A 814 35.09 -11.85 2.71
C ASN A 814 34.65 -10.90 1.60
N ILE A 815 35.22 -9.70 1.60
CA ILE A 815 35.05 -8.67 0.58
C ILE A 815 36.41 -8.40 -0.04
N ARG A 816 36.48 -8.26 -1.36
CA ARG A 816 37.69 -7.88 -2.10
C ARG A 816 37.42 -6.72 -3.04
N GLY A 817 38.32 -5.73 -3.03
CA GLY A 817 38.29 -4.59 -3.94
C GLY A 817 37.18 -3.56 -3.68
N THR A 818 36.60 -3.51 -2.47
CA THR A 818 35.68 -2.42 -2.14
C THR A 818 36.42 -1.13 -1.82
N SER A 819 35.84 0.00 -2.21
CA SER A 819 36.33 1.31 -1.77
C SER A 819 35.72 1.77 -0.44
N TYR A 820 34.87 0.95 0.19
CA TYR A 820 34.35 1.21 1.53
C TYR A 820 35.46 1.20 2.58
N ARG A 821 35.60 2.26 3.37
CA ARG A 821 36.52 2.26 4.52
C ARG A 821 35.72 2.24 5.83
N PRO A 822 36.13 1.50 6.88
CA PRO A 822 35.41 1.49 8.16
C PRO A 822 35.47 2.85 8.86
N GLU A 823 36.51 3.63 8.57
CA GLU A 823 36.61 5.04 8.90
C GLU A 823 35.53 5.90 8.22
N ASP A 824 34.85 5.46 7.16
CA ASP A 824 33.65 6.12 6.61
C ASP A 824 32.38 5.84 7.44
N ALA A 825 32.41 4.86 8.35
CA ALA A 825 31.32 4.59 9.30
C ALA A 825 31.39 5.50 10.54
N ASN A 826 32.59 6.05 10.84
CA ASN A 826 32.86 6.95 11.97
C ASN A 826 33.49 8.31 11.57
N SER A 827 33.75 8.53 10.29
CA SER A 827 33.99 9.85 9.72
C SER A 827 32.68 10.60 9.80
N LYS A 828 32.61 11.56 10.72
CA LYS A 828 31.61 12.61 10.63
C LYS A 828 31.86 13.41 9.35
N THR A 829 31.31 12.92 8.25
CA THR A 829 31.35 13.60 6.96
C THR A 829 30.49 14.85 7.05
N GLY A 830 31.13 16.03 6.99
CA GLY A 830 30.42 17.29 7.06
C GLY A 830 31.34 18.49 7.21
N VAL A 831 31.06 19.37 8.17
CA VAL A 831 31.70 20.68 8.29
C VAL A 831 32.21 20.87 9.71
N THR A 832 33.47 21.31 9.84
CA THR A 832 34.10 21.54 11.15
C THR A 832 34.30 23.02 11.39
N VAL A 833 33.84 23.51 12.53
CA VAL A 833 33.91 24.93 12.92
C VAL A 833 34.89 25.12 14.09
N TYR A 834 35.49 26.31 14.21
CA TYR A 834 36.59 26.61 15.14
C TYR A 834 36.43 27.98 15.81
N THR A 835 36.85 28.10 17.08
CA THR A 835 36.69 29.34 17.86
C THR A 835 37.70 30.43 17.55
N ASN A 836 38.81 30.10 16.86
CA ASN A 836 39.80 31.08 16.45
C ASN A 836 39.99 31.03 14.93
N CYS A 837 40.57 32.08 14.36
CA CYS A 837 41.00 32.06 12.96
C CYS A 837 42.13 31.04 12.72
N ASN A 838 42.34 30.69 11.46
CA ASN A 838 43.25 29.69 10.94
C ASN A 838 43.04 28.28 11.54
N PHE A 839 41.78 27.91 11.79
CA PHE A 839 41.36 26.60 12.29
C PHE A 839 41.94 26.23 13.67
N GLY A 840 42.20 27.23 14.51
CA GLY A 840 42.67 27.06 15.88
C GLY A 840 41.55 27.15 16.94
N GLY A 841 41.86 26.79 18.18
CA GLY A 841 40.91 26.85 19.31
C GLY A 841 40.01 25.62 19.42
N ARG A 842 38.88 25.76 20.13
CA ARG A 842 37.88 24.69 20.30
C ARG A 842 37.20 24.43 18.95
N SER A 843 36.85 23.17 18.67
CA SER A 843 36.18 22.79 17.43
C SER A 843 34.97 21.88 17.66
N ALA A 844 34.09 21.81 16.67
CA ALA A 844 32.99 20.85 16.57
C ALA A 844 32.72 20.50 15.10
N THR A 845 32.35 19.25 14.83
CA THR A 845 32.04 18.74 13.49
C THR A 845 30.56 18.38 13.37
N PHE A 846 29.95 18.86 12.30
CA PHE A 846 28.52 18.78 12.00
C PHE A 846 28.30 18.03 10.68
N ASP A 847 27.54 16.94 10.72
CA ASP A 847 27.14 16.17 9.52
C ASP A 847 26.02 16.89 8.74
N GLU A 848 25.63 16.36 7.58
CA GLU A 848 24.46 16.83 6.81
C GLU A 848 23.23 16.97 7.72
N GLY A 849 22.65 18.17 7.78
CA GLY A 849 21.57 18.45 8.71
C GLY A 849 21.38 19.93 8.99
N ILE A 850 20.36 20.22 9.80
CA ILE A 850 20.03 21.56 10.28
C ILE A 850 20.22 21.54 11.79
N TYR A 851 21.02 22.45 12.32
CA TYR A 851 21.32 22.55 13.74
C TYR A 851 20.80 23.88 14.25
N ASN A 852 19.65 23.85 14.92
CA ASN A 852 19.04 25.02 15.54
C ASN A 852 19.87 25.53 16.73
N PHE A 853 19.51 26.67 17.34
CA PHE A 853 20.28 27.28 18.44
C PHE A 853 20.63 26.31 19.57
N GLY A 854 19.67 25.50 20.03
CA GLY A 854 19.91 24.55 21.11
C GLY A 854 20.86 23.42 20.69
N GLU A 855 20.72 22.92 19.47
CA GLU A 855 21.54 21.83 18.93
C GLU A 855 22.96 22.28 18.61
N PHE A 856 23.12 23.50 18.07
CA PHE A 856 24.41 24.11 17.81
C PHE A 856 25.15 24.41 19.12
N THR A 857 24.47 25.06 20.08
CA THR A 857 25.09 25.46 21.36
C THR A 857 25.40 24.29 22.30
N ALA A 858 24.72 23.15 22.13
CA ALA A 858 25.07 21.91 22.80
C ALA A 858 26.47 21.39 22.40
N LEU A 859 26.94 21.71 21.20
CA LEU A 859 28.18 21.17 20.63
C LEU A 859 29.29 22.22 20.49
N PHE A 860 28.93 23.47 20.20
CA PHE A 860 29.87 24.55 19.94
C PHE A 860 29.38 25.87 20.60
N PRO A 861 30.26 26.68 21.21
CA PRO A 861 29.83 27.90 21.91
C PRO A 861 29.13 28.90 20.98
N ASN A 862 28.05 29.50 21.49
CA ASN A 862 27.30 30.54 20.78
C ASN A 862 28.20 31.76 20.51
N ASP A 863 28.05 32.38 19.34
CA ASP A 863 28.71 33.65 19.00
C ASP A 863 30.24 33.60 19.20
N GLN A 864 30.86 32.47 18.86
CA GLN A 864 32.31 32.26 18.95
C GLN A 864 32.88 31.56 17.72
N LEU A 865 32.16 31.51 16.60
CA LEU A 865 32.66 30.86 15.38
C LEU A 865 33.54 31.83 14.60
N SER A 866 34.84 31.52 14.51
CA SER A 866 35.84 32.38 13.85
C SER A 866 36.49 31.76 12.60
N SER A 867 36.49 30.43 12.43
CA SER A 867 36.88 29.79 11.16
C SER A 867 36.18 28.44 10.94
N ILE A 868 36.20 27.94 9.69
CA ILE A 868 35.39 26.79 9.28
C ILE A 868 36.04 26.01 8.13
N LYS A 869 36.11 24.68 8.28
CA LYS A 869 36.52 23.75 7.23
C LYS A 869 35.30 23.06 6.63
N VAL A 870 35.19 23.09 5.31
CA VAL A 870 34.06 22.52 4.56
C VAL A 870 34.58 21.34 3.74
N SER A 871 34.18 20.12 4.10
CA SER A 871 34.60 18.93 3.35
C SER A 871 34.11 18.97 1.90
N ALA A 872 34.92 18.43 0.99
CA ALA A 872 34.61 18.41 -0.45
C ALA A 872 33.24 17.74 -0.70
N GLY A 873 32.40 18.40 -1.50
CA GLY A 873 31.04 17.95 -1.75
C GLY A 873 30.03 18.37 -0.68
N PHE A 874 30.39 19.29 0.23
CA PHE A 874 29.46 19.91 1.19
C PHE A 874 29.42 21.44 1.07
N LYS A 875 28.32 22.03 1.54
CA LYS A 875 28.08 23.46 1.72
C LYS A 875 27.63 23.70 3.16
N ALA A 876 28.23 24.67 3.84
CA ALA A 876 27.80 25.17 5.13
C ALA A 876 27.03 26.49 4.96
N THR A 877 25.88 26.63 5.60
CA THR A 877 25.20 27.91 5.78
C THR A 877 25.17 28.22 7.28
N ILE A 878 25.84 29.28 7.71
CA ILE A 878 25.88 29.73 9.11
C ILE A 878 24.92 30.91 9.30
N TYR A 879 24.20 30.96 10.43
CA TYR A 879 23.15 31.93 10.72
C TYR A 879 23.44 32.70 12.02
N GLN A 880 23.12 34.00 12.02
CA GLN A 880 23.35 34.89 13.16
C GLN A 880 22.42 34.60 14.35
N HIS A 881 21.24 34.05 14.07
CA HIS A 881 20.25 33.68 15.08
C HIS A 881 19.83 32.22 14.87
N ASN A 882 18.74 31.78 15.51
CA ASN A 882 18.18 30.45 15.31
C ASN A 882 17.56 30.31 13.91
N LEU A 883 18.36 29.80 12.95
CA LEU A 883 18.06 29.61 11.53
C LEU A 883 17.50 30.86 10.82
N SER A 884 17.97 32.04 11.27
CA SER A 884 17.51 33.36 10.82
C SER A 884 18.57 34.43 11.07
N GLY A 885 18.29 35.69 10.72
CA GLY A 885 19.25 36.78 10.79
C GLY A 885 20.19 36.86 9.58
N LYS A 886 21.36 37.47 9.74
CA LYS A 886 22.41 37.47 8.70
C LYS A 886 22.86 36.03 8.45
N THR A 887 23.19 35.70 7.20
CA THR A 887 23.66 34.36 6.81
C THR A 887 24.87 34.41 5.88
N VAL A 888 25.76 33.42 5.98
CA VAL A 888 26.85 33.21 5.02
C VAL A 888 26.87 31.75 4.56
N GLU A 889 27.00 31.55 3.24
CA GLU A 889 27.19 30.24 2.62
C GLU A 889 28.66 30.02 2.27
N LEU A 890 29.21 28.88 2.67
CA LEU A 890 30.61 28.52 2.50
C LEU A 890 30.69 27.13 1.89
N ILE A 891 31.34 27.04 0.74
CA ILE A 891 31.53 25.79 -0.02
C ILE A 891 32.99 25.31 -0.01
N ASP A 892 33.88 26.12 0.59
CA ASP A 892 35.31 25.87 0.74
C ASP A 892 35.75 26.31 2.14
N ASP A 893 36.95 25.87 2.54
CA ASP A 893 37.58 26.27 3.81
C ASP A 893 37.72 27.79 3.92
N THR A 894 37.27 28.36 5.04
CA THR A 894 37.41 29.79 5.34
C THR A 894 38.26 29.97 6.59
N GLY A 895 39.48 30.44 6.37
CA GLY A 895 40.49 30.60 7.42
C GLY A 895 40.14 31.67 8.47
N CYS A 896 39.29 32.66 8.18
CA CYS A 896 38.85 33.64 9.18
C CYS A 896 37.54 34.28 8.75
N LEU A 897 36.50 34.23 9.57
CA LEU A 897 35.16 34.71 9.21
C LEU A 897 35.01 36.24 9.20
N THR A 898 36.04 36.97 9.63
CA THR A 898 36.13 38.41 9.39
C THR A 898 36.11 38.75 7.91
N SER A 899 36.60 37.86 7.03
CA SER A 899 36.60 38.07 5.57
C SER A 899 35.20 38.05 4.94
N VAL A 900 34.19 37.60 5.68
CA VAL A 900 32.78 37.51 5.25
C VAL A 900 31.85 38.25 6.20
N ASP A 901 32.40 39.14 7.05
CA ASP A 901 31.68 39.91 8.06
C ASP A 901 30.78 39.04 8.97
N PHE A 902 31.26 37.85 9.35
CA PHE A 902 30.46 36.88 10.12
C PHE A 902 31.18 36.31 11.35
N ASN A 903 32.29 36.92 11.75
CA ASN A 903 33.09 36.45 12.88
C ASN A 903 32.29 36.52 14.18
N ASP A 904 32.26 35.43 14.94
CA ASP A 904 31.65 35.35 16.27
C ASP A 904 30.17 35.72 16.31
N LEU A 905 29.46 35.50 15.20
CA LEU A 905 28.03 35.78 15.09
C LEU A 905 27.16 34.52 14.99
N ALA A 906 27.77 33.35 14.75
CA ALA A 906 26.99 32.15 14.45
C ALA A 906 26.28 31.61 15.70
N SER A 907 24.96 31.48 15.57
CA SER A 907 24.07 30.92 16.58
C SER A 907 23.36 29.64 16.10
N SER A 908 23.46 29.30 14.81
CA SER A 908 22.98 28.04 14.23
C SER A 908 23.60 27.80 12.85
N LEU A 909 23.50 26.59 12.31
CA LEU A 909 24.05 26.27 10.98
C LEU A 909 23.28 25.15 10.26
N LYS A 910 23.46 25.09 8.94
CA LYS A 910 22.91 24.05 8.05
C LYS A 910 24.01 23.51 7.16
N ILE A 911 24.13 22.18 7.05
CA ILE A 911 25.13 21.49 6.23
C ILE A 911 24.42 20.69 5.13
N GLU A 912 24.82 20.87 3.87
CA GLU A 912 24.22 20.27 2.66
C GLU A 912 25.28 19.64 1.75
N LYS A 913 24.94 18.66 0.89
CA LYS A 913 25.85 18.13 -0.14
C LYS A 913 25.77 18.88 -1.48
N ILE A 914 26.89 19.02 -2.20
CA ILE A 914 27.00 19.64 -3.53
C ILE A 914 27.21 18.55 -4.59
N SER A 915 26.36 18.51 -5.63
CA SER A 915 26.54 17.66 -6.83
C SER A 915 27.15 18.45 -8.00
N ASN A 916 28.15 17.89 -8.68
CA ASN A 916 28.92 18.55 -9.76
C ASN A 916 28.06 18.91 -10.99
N SER A 917 27.49 20.12 -11.02
CA SER A 917 26.49 20.54 -12.02
C SER A 917 26.94 21.69 -12.93
N ASN A 918 27.78 21.42 -13.94
CA ASN A 918 28.00 22.37 -15.05
C ASN A 918 27.75 21.80 -16.47
N ARG A 919 27.31 20.53 -16.58
CA ARG A 919 26.90 19.91 -17.86
C ARG A 919 25.39 20.01 -18.01
N ALA A 920 24.93 20.64 -19.08
CA ALA A 920 23.51 20.77 -19.40
C ALA A 920 22.98 19.48 -20.04
N ILE A 921 21.90 18.94 -19.50
CA ILE A 921 21.17 17.83 -20.12
C ILE A 921 20.14 18.43 -21.07
N ILE A 922 20.38 18.26 -22.38
CA ILE A 922 19.49 18.69 -23.45
C ILE A 922 18.82 17.47 -24.07
N GLU A 923 17.48 17.47 -24.12
CA GLU A 923 16.70 16.46 -24.85
C GLU A 923 15.62 17.10 -25.72
N GLY A 924 15.37 16.51 -26.89
CA GLY A 924 14.31 16.88 -27.81
C GLY A 924 14.79 17.54 -29.11
N LEU A 925 13.83 18.06 -29.88
CA LEU A 925 14.04 18.63 -31.21
C LEU A 925 14.39 20.12 -31.14
N TYR A 926 15.56 20.48 -31.65
CA TYR A 926 16.04 21.85 -31.68
C TYR A 926 16.62 22.24 -33.04
N ASN A 927 16.52 23.52 -33.38
CA ASN A 927 17.46 24.15 -34.29
C ASN A 927 18.64 24.67 -33.47
N ILE A 928 19.88 24.37 -33.88
CA ILE A 928 21.09 24.91 -33.25
C ILE A 928 21.42 26.24 -33.93
N GLN A 929 21.10 27.35 -33.28
CA GLN A 929 21.19 28.69 -33.85
C GLN A 929 22.43 29.44 -33.34
N SER A 930 23.19 30.07 -34.23
CA SER A 930 24.30 30.93 -33.82
C SER A 930 23.79 32.25 -33.26
N ASN A 931 24.33 32.67 -32.12
CA ASN A 931 23.91 33.91 -31.46
C ASN A 931 24.41 35.17 -32.17
N SER A 932 25.45 35.08 -33.00
CA SER A 932 26.00 36.23 -33.74
C SER A 932 25.36 36.44 -35.12
N THR A 933 24.86 35.39 -35.76
CA THR A 933 24.32 35.48 -37.14
C THR A 933 22.85 35.12 -37.28
N HIS A 934 22.23 34.54 -36.24
CA HIS A 934 20.86 33.99 -36.26
C HIS A 934 20.61 32.92 -37.34
N GLN A 935 21.69 32.33 -37.88
CA GLN A 935 21.63 31.18 -38.78
C GLN A 935 21.53 29.88 -37.97
N ASN A 936 20.93 28.84 -38.55
CA ASN A 936 20.88 27.51 -37.96
C ASN A 936 21.98 26.62 -38.56
N ILE A 937 22.46 25.65 -37.79
CA ILE A 937 23.29 24.57 -38.33
C ILE A 937 22.41 23.68 -39.22
N ALA A 938 22.84 23.48 -40.46
CA ALA A 938 22.24 22.53 -41.39
C ALA A 938 23.27 21.48 -41.83
N ALA A 939 22.82 20.26 -42.08
CA ALA A 939 23.63 19.23 -42.73
C ALA A 939 22.80 18.61 -43.86
N ARG A 940 22.96 19.18 -45.06
CA ARG A 940 22.12 18.84 -46.22
C ARG A 940 22.80 17.81 -47.10
N ILE A 941 21.99 17.03 -47.81
CA ILE A 941 22.48 16.06 -48.82
C ILE A 941 23.29 16.79 -49.91
N VAL A 942 22.82 17.96 -50.35
CA VAL A 942 23.47 18.77 -51.38
C VAL A 942 24.84 19.35 -50.96
N ASP A 943 25.12 19.40 -49.66
CA ASP A 943 26.41 19.86 -49.12
C ASP A 943 27.32 18.67 -48.75
N ASN A 944 27.07 17.50 -49.32
CA ASN A 944 27.74 16.25 -48.98
C ASN A 944 27.74 15.94 -47.47
N HIS A 945 26.63 16.24 -46.79
CA HIS A 945 26.44 16.04 -45.34
C HIS A 945 27.38 16.83 -44.43
N ASN A 946 28.10 17.83 -44.97
CA ASN A 946 28.89 18.76 -44.21
C ASN A 946 28.01 19.66 -43.34
N ALA A 947 28.44 19.99 -42.12
CA ALA A 947 27.69 20.84 -41.22
C ALA A 947 28.11 22.31 -41.40
N GLN A 948 27.14 23.17 -41.71
CA GLN A 948 27.40 24.60 -41.95
C GLN A 948 26.22 25.49 -41.53
N MET A 949 26.49 26.78 -41.39
CA MET A 949 25.47 27.77 -41.02
C MET A 949 24.60 28.17 -42.22
N ILE A 950 23.28 27.99 -42.13
CA ILE A 950 22.30 28.38 -43.15
C ILE A 950 21.24 29.30 -42.54
N ASN A 951 20.68 30.21 -43.34
CA ASN A 951 19.59 31.08 -42.89
C ASN A 951 18.46 30.25 -42.27
N ALA A 952 17.98 30.69 -41.10
CA ALA A 952 16.99 29.95 -40.32
C ALA A 952 15.70 29.76 -41.13
N GLN A 953 15.33 28.51 -41.33
CA GLN A 953 14.11 28.08 -42.01
C GLN A 953 13.42 26.98 -41.17
N LYS A 954 12.20 26.60 -41.56
CA LYS A 954 11.45 25.50 -40.91
C LYS A 954 11.76 24.13 -41.50
N TRP A 955 12.89 23.99 -42.20
CA TRP A 955 13.26 22.77 -42.89
C TRP A 955 13.86 21.72 -41.95
N GLN A 956 13.54 20.45 -42.19
CA GLN A 956 13.99 19.32 -41.36
C GLN A 956 15.50 19.11 -41.39
N ASP A 957 16.22 19.66 -42.38
CA ASP A 957 17.68 19.57 -42.49
C ASP A 957 18.41 20.54 -41.55
N GLN A 958 17.68 21.45 -40.90
CA GLN A 958 18.15 22.32 -39.82
C GLN A 958 17.71 21.86 -38.42
N GLN A 959 16.92 20.80 -38.35
CA GLN A 959 16.35 20.26 -37.12
C GLN A 959 17.18 19.09 -36.61
N TRP A 960 17.48 19.10 -35.32
CA TRP A 960 18.35 18.15 -34.66
C TRP A 960 17.66 17.57 -33.42
N ASP A 961 17.67 16.24 -33.33
CA ASP A 961 17.24 15.48 -32.16
C ASP A 961 18.41 15.30 -31.21
N PHE A 962 18.33 15.95 -30.06
CA PHE A 962 19.27 15.77 -28.96
C PHE A 962 18.78 14.63 -28.09
N LYS A 963 19.60 13.59 -27.95
CA LYS A 963 19.33 12.45 -27.06
C LYS A 963 20.44 12.32 -26.05
N HIS A 964 20.12 12.38 -24.76
CA HIS A 964 21.06 12.11 -23.69
C HIS A 964 21.25 10.60 -23.54
N ILE A 965 22.49 10.17 -23.35
CA ILE A 965 22.86 8.75 -23.23
C ILE A 965 23.57 8.44 -21.89
N GLY A 966 23.37 9.28 -20.87
CA GLY A 966 23.98 9.15 -19.54
C GLY A 966 25.24 10.02 -19.34
N ASN A 967 25.62 10.27 -18.07
CA ASN A 967 26.84 10.99 -17.67
C ASN A 967 27.08 12.38 -18.31
N GLY A 968 26.00 13.03 -18.73
CA GLY A 968 26.04 14.34 -19.42
C GLY A 968 26.41 14.27 -20.91
N VAL A 969 26.41 13.08 -21.51
CA VAL A 969 26.78 12.84 -22.91
C VAL A 969 25.54 12.82 -23.81
N HIS A 970 25.64 13.42 -25.00
CA HIS A 970 24.57 13.52 -26.00
C HIS A 970 24.96 12.96 -27.36
N THR A 971 24.00 12.34 -28.03
CA THR A 971 24.01 12.16 -29.48
C THR A 971 23.10 13.21 -30.12
N ILE A 972 23.51 13.77 -31.26
CA ILE A 972 22.80 14.87 -31.93
C ILE A 972 22.48 14.46 -33.36
N LYS A 973 21.22 14.12 -33.68
CA LYS A 973 20.80 13.51 -34.95
C LYS A 973 20.02 14.48 -35.83
N ASN A 974 20.42 14.67 -37.08
CA ASN A 974 19.69 15.48 -38.05
C ASN A 974 18.39 14.79 -38.50
N ILE A 975 17.26 15.50 -38.46
CA ILE A 975 15.94 14.92 -38.74
C ILE A 975 15.76 14.57 -40.22
N ARG A 976 16.23 15.40 -41.15
CA ARG A 976 16.07 15.13 -42.59
C ARG A 976 16.92 13.96 -43.06
N THR A 977 18.17 13.90 -42.62
CA THR A 977 19.15 12.93 -43.14
C THR A 977 19.30 11.67 -42.27
N ASN A 978 18.77 11.68 -41.04
CA ASN A 978 18.95 10.63 -40.04
C ASN A 978 20.41 10.37 -39.63
N ARG A 979 21.31 11.35 -39.81
CA ARG A 979 22.75 11.25 -39.51
C ARG A 979 23.14 12.04 -38.24
N TYR A 980 24.18 11.61 -37.54
CA TYR A 980 24.64 12.18 -36.27
C TYR A 980 25.80 13.16 -36.46
N LEU A 981 25.79 14.29 -35.74
CA LEU A 981 26.86 15.28 -35.75
C LEU A 981 28.18 14.67 -35.24
N GLN A 982 29.26 14.86 -36.00
CA GLN A 982 30.58 14.29 -35.70
C GLN A 982 31.73 15.27 -35.96
N VAL A 983 32.87 15.01 -35.33
CA VAL A 983 34.17 15.55 -35.76
C VAL A 983 34.84 14.56 -36.71
N ASP A 984 35.22 15.01 -37.90
CA ASP A 984 35.75 14.14 -38.96
C ASP A 984 37.04 13.43 -38.54
N ASN A 985 37.13 12.13 -38.81
CA ASN A 985 38.28 11.27 -38.50
C ASN A 985 38.72 11.28 -37.02
N ALA A 986 37.81 11.61 -36.09
CA ALA A 986 38.13 11.83 -34.68
C ALA A 986 39.25 12.88 -34.45
N GLY A 987 39.41 13.83 -35.38
CA GLY A 987 40.42 14.88 -35.28
C GLY A 987 40.31 15.63 -33.95
N CYS A 988 41.43 15.74 -33.23
CA CYS A 988 41.54 16.38 -31.92
C CYS A 988 42.46 17.61 -31.98
N ILE A 989 42.36 18.38 -33.06
CA ILE A 989 43.19 19.54 -33.30
C ILE A 989 42.34 20.73 -33.71
N LYS A 990 42.85 21.93 -33.42
CA LYS A 990 42.22 23.20 -33.77
C LYS A 990 41.92 23.26 -35.27
N GLY A 991 40.65 23.37 -35.63
CA GLY A 991 40.18 23.47 -37.01
C GLY A 991 39.71 22.16 -37.64
N SER A 992 39.72 21.02 -36.92
CA SER A 992 39.12 19.78 -37.43
C SER A 992 37.65 20.00 -37.83
N ASN A 993 37.28 19.49 -39.01
CA ASN A 993 35.96 19.72 -39.61
C ASN A 993 34.85 18.97 -38.87
N VAL A 994 33.63 19.50 -38.93
CA VAL A 994 32.43 18.88 -38.36
C VAL A 994 31.42 18.56 -39.46
N SER A 995 31.04 17.29 -39.56
CA SER A 995 30.06 16.78 -40.54
C SER A 995 29.03 15.87 -39.85
N THR A 996 28.33 15.02 -40.60
CA THR A 996 27.42 14.01 -40.02
C THR A 996 27.71 12.57 -40.49
N TRP A 997 27.50 11.59 -39.59
CA TRP A 997 27.72 10.16 -39.84
C TRP A 997 26.47 9.29 -39.65
N THR A 998 26.51 8.04 -40.12
CA THR A 998 25.35 7.12 -40.11
C THR A 998 25.04 6.48 -38.76
N ASN A 999 25.95 6.53 -37.78
CA ASN A 999 25.78 6.00 -36.42
C ASN A 999 26.43 6.93 -35.38
N ALA A 1000 26.33 6.63 -34.08
CA ALA A 1000 26.85 7.46 -32.98
C ALA A 1000 27.66 6.68 -31.92
N ASN A 1001 28.26 5.54 -32.29
CA ASN A 1001 28.87 4.63 -31.31
C ASN A 1001 30.19 5.16 -30.73
N ASP A 1002 30.98 5.87 -31.55
CA ASP A 1002 32.30 6.39 -31.17
C ASP A 1002 32.23 7.78 -30.54
N ASP A 1003 33.20 8.12 -29.69
CA ASP A 1003 33.16 9.33 -28.86
C ASP A 1003 33.29 10.65 -29.64
N HIS A 1004 33.89 10.64 -30.84
CA HIS A 1004 33.91 11.80 -31.74
C HIS A 1004 32.55 12.14 -32.39
N LYS A 1005 31.53 11.33 -32.10
CA LYS A 1005 30.13 11.50 -32.52
C LYS A 1005 29.20 11.79 -31.35
N LYS A 1006 29.77 11.97 -30.15
CA LYS A 1006 29.09 12.26 -28.90
C LYS A 1006 29.57 13.60 -28.36
N TRP A 1007 28.69 14.30 -27.65
CA TRP A 1007 28.94 15.69 -27.24
C TRP A 1007 28.58 15.90 -25.77
N TYR A 1008 29.43 16.61 -25.03
CA TYR A 1008 29.05 17.29 -23.80
C TYR A 1008 28.49 18.68 -24.14
N ILE A 1009 27.52 19.14 -23.38
CA ILE A 1009 26.94 20.47 -23.57
C ILE A 1009 27.15 21.28 -22.30
N THR A 1010 27.86 22.40 -22.42
CA THR A 1010 28.06 23.36 -21.32
C THR A 1010 27.11 24.54 -21.55
N LYS A 1011 26.32 24.90 -20.53
CA LYS A 1011 25.45 26.08 -20.60
C LYS A 1011 25.98 27.18 -19.69
N ILE A 1012 26.28 28.34 -20.27
CA ILE A 1012 26.71 29.53 -19.53
C ILE A 1012 25.77 30.68 -19.89
N GLY A 1013 24.91 31.06 -18.94
CA GLY A 1013 23.80 31.98 -19.19
C GLY A 1013 22.85 31.44 -20.26
N ARG A 1014 22.65 32.20 -21.34
CA ARG A 1014 21.82 31.80 -22.50
C ARG A 1014 22.56 31.00 -23.57
N ASN A 1015 23.89 30.86 -23.47
CA ASN A 1015 24.72 30.27 -24.51
C ASN A 1015 24.98 28.78 -24.21
N HIS A 1016 24.93 27.96 -25.25
CA HIS A 1016 25.30 26.55 -25.23
C HIS A 1016 26.60 26.37 -26.01
N PHE A 1017 27.53 25.61 -25.42
CA PHE A 1017 28.81 25.23 -25.98
C PHE A 1017 28.84 23.71 -26.10
N LEU A 1018 29.10 23.18 -27.29
CA LEU A 1018 29.09 21.75 -27.57
C LEU A 1018 30.54 21.26 -27.64
N HIS A 1019 30.94 20.37 -26.75
CA HIS A 1019 32.29 19.81 -26.69
C HIS A 1019 32.25 18.35 -27.15
N PRO A 1020 33.07 17.93 -28.12
CA PRO A 1020 33.12 16.52 -28.49
C PRO A 1020 33.70 15.70 -27.32
N VAL A 1021 33.13 14.52 -27.04
CA VAL A 1021 33.48 13.73 -25.84
C VAL A 1021 34.94 13.31 -25.83
N HIS A 1022 35.52 13.04 -27.00
CA HIS A 1022 36.91 12.60 -27.12
C HIS A 1022 37.94 13.73 -26.95
N CYS A 1023 37.52 15.01 -27.00
CA CYS A 1023 38.42 16.19 -27.00
C CYS A 1023 37.78 17.40 -26.30
N VAL A 1024 37.64 17.33 -24.99
CA VAL A 1024 36.82 18.26 -24.19
C VAL A 1024 37.39 19.68 -24.08
N GLU A 1025 38.68 19.86 -24.34
CA GLU A 1025 39.34 21.18 -24.41
C GLU A 1025 38.95 22.01 -25.65
N PHE A 1026 38.30 21.38 -26.63
CA PHE A 1026 37.74 22.04 -27.81
C PHE A 1026 36.22 22.13 -27.73
N ALA A 1027 35.64 23.10 -28.45
CA ALA A 1027 34.20 23.27 -28.61
C ALA A 1027 33.85 23.50 -30.08
N LEU A 1028 32.60 23.20 -30.43
CA LEU A 1028 32.00 23.50 -31.72
C LEU A 1028 32.09 25.01 -31.99
N ASP A 1029 32.58 25.36 -33.17
CA ASP A 1029 32.89 26.71 -33.58
C ASP A 1029 32.48 26.92 -35.04
N LYS A 1030 31.78 28.02 -35.33
CA LYS A 1030 31.50 28.42 -36.71
C LYS A 1030 32.61 29.30 -37.27
N SER A 1031 32.94 29.13 -38.54
CA SER A 1031 33.80 30.08 -39.25
C SER A 1031 33.17 31.49 -39.31
N GLY A 1032 34.02 32.52 -39.44
CA GLY A 1032 33.59 33.92 -39.41
C GLY A 1032 32.58 34.26 -40.53
N GLY A 1033 31.71 35.24 -40.29
CA GLY A 1033 30.68 35.68 -41.23
C GLY A 1033 29.39 34.83 -41.24
N LYS A 1034 28.49 35.12 -42.18
CA LYS A 1034 27.31 34.30 -42.51
C LYS A 1034 27.72 33.17 -43.45
N GLY A 1035 27.08 32.00 -43.35
CA GLY A 1035 27.42 30.85 -44.19
C GLY A 1035 28.66 30.07 -43.73
N GLY A 1036 29.14 30.32 -42.50
CA GLY A 1036 30.38 29.72 -42.00
C GLY A 1036 30.31 28.20 -41.86
N ASN A 1037 31.38 27.52 -42.27
CA ASN A 1037 31.60 26.10 -42.03
C ASN A 1037 31.81 25.80 -40.53
N LEU A 1038 31.38 24.63 -40.05
CA LEU A 1038 31.62 24.20 -38.67
C LEU A 1038 32.92 23.42 -38.50
N LYS A 1039 33.59 23.69 -37.39
CA LYS A 1039 34.83 23.05 -36.96
C LYS A 1039 34.86 22.97 -35.43
N ILE A 1040 35.86 22.30 -34.88
CA ILE A 1040 36.19 22.45 -33.46
C ILE A 1040 37.34 23.44 -33.26
N TRP A 1041 37.28 24.20 -32.17
CA TRP A 1041 38.28 25.22 -31.83
C TRP A 1041 38.46 25.30 -30.32
N SER A 1042 39.61 25.82 -29.86
CA SER A 1042 39.93 25.86 -28.43
C SER A 1042 38.81 26.55 -27.67
N PHE A 1043 38.31 25.90 -26.62
CA PHE A 1043 37.16 26.41 -25.90
C PHE A 1043 37.48 27.75 -25.24
N ASN A 1044 36.62 28.74 -25.49
CA ASN A 1044 36.73 30.04 -24.88
C ASN A 1044 35.32 30.63 -24.70
N LYS A 1045 34.89 30.81 -23.45
CA LYS A 1045 33.53 31.31 -23.12
C LYS A 1045 33.24 32.71 -23.68
N GLN A 1046 34.27 33.50 -24.00
CA GLN A 1046 34.13 34.81 -24.62
C GLN A 1046 34.01 34.74 -26.16
N ASN A 1047 34.39 33.63 -26.82
CA ASN A 1047 34.34 33.49 -28.28
C ASN A 1047 32.90 33.43 -28.81
N ASP A 1048 32.49 34.43 -29.59
CA ASP A 1048 31.13 34.54 -30.14
C ASP A 1048 30.80 33.48 -31.19
N ASN A 1049 31.81 32.84 -31.81
CA ASN A 1049 31.60 31.76 -32.78
C ASN A 1049 31.23 30.42 -32.12
N GLN A 1050 31.41 30.29 -30.80
CA GLN A 1050 31.09 29.09 -30.02
C GLN A 1050 29.76 29.22 -29.26
N LYS A 1051 29.10 30.38 -29.34
CA LYS A 1051 27.87 30.68 -28.60
C LYS A 1051 26.64 30.31 -29.45
N PHE A 1052 25.97 29.21 -29.07
CA PHE A 1052 24.75 28.76 -29.73
C PHE A 1052 23.52 28.84 -28.82
N SER A 1053 22.34 29.07 -29.41
CA SER A 1053 21.03 28.92 -28.78
C SER A 1053 20.34 27.69 -29.36
N LEU A 1054 19.69 26.91 -28.50
CA LEU A 1054 18.89 25.76 -28.91
C LEU A 1054 17.43 26.20 -28.99
N ILE A 1055 16.90 26.34 -30.21
CA ILE A 1055 15.53 26.82 -30.46
C ILE A 1055 14.59 25.61 -30.61
N PRO A 1056 13.64 25.38 -29.69
CA PRO A 1056 12.81 24.18 -29.68
C PRO A 1056 11.78 24.18 -30.83
N PHE A 1057 11.51 23.00 -31.41
CA PHE A 1057 10.52 22.80 -32.48
C PHE A 1057 9.41 21.81 -32.07
N THR A 1058 8.12 22.15 -32.26
CA THR A 1058 6.94 21.34 -31.88
C THR A 1058 6.17 20.85 -33.10
N ARG A 1059 5.69 19.60 -33.06
CA ARG A 1059 4.65 19.10 -33.99
C ARG A 1059 3.28 19.30 -33.34
N SER A 1060 2.36 19.99 -34.01
CA SER A 1060 0.99 20.20 -33.52
C SER A 1060 0.10 18.99 -33.81
N ALA A 1061 -0.40 18.33 -32.77
CA ALA A 1061 -1.51 17.37 -32.81
C ALA A 1061 -2.48 17.67 -31.65
N GLU A 1062 -3.78 17.56 -31.95
CA GLU A 1062 -4.94 17.81 -31.08
C GLU A 1062 -4.85 17.04 -29.74
N LEU A 1063 -5.20 17.70 -28.62
CA LEU A 1063 -4.96 17.19 -27.27
C LEU A 1063 -6.27 16.86 -26.53
N LEU A 1064 -6.45 15.56 -26.22
CA LEU A 1064 -7.08 15.13 -24.98
C LEU A 1064 -6.31 15.75 -23.79
N GLU A 1065 -7.02 16.28 -22.79
CA GLU A 1065 -6.40 16.85 -21.59
C GLU A 1065 -5.90 15.77 -20.63
N ILE A 1066 -4.58 15.69 -20.51
CA ILE A 1066 -3.83 14.87 -19.57
C ILE A 1066 -4.20 15.19 -18.09
N GLN A 1067 -4.44 14.15 -17.28
CA GLN A 1067 -4.88 14.29 -15.88
C GLN A 1067 -3.79 13.86 -14.87
N ILE A 1068 -3.19 14.82 -14.17
CA ILE A 1068 -2.23 14.61 -13.07
C ILE A 1068 -2.83 15.12 -11.74
N THR A 1069 -2.69 14.35 -10.66
CA THR A 1069 -3.18 14.66 -9.30
C THR A 1069 -1.98 14.86 -8.34
N LEU A 1070 -2.13 15.75 -7.35
CA LEU A 1070 -1.17 15.91 -6.24
C LEU A 1070 -1.86 15.54 -4.91
N TYR A 1071 -1.18 15.04 -3.88
CA TYR A 1071 -1.78 14.90 -2.55
C TYR A 1071 -0.72 14.64 -1.48
N PRO A 1072 -0.98 14.83 -0.17
CA PRO A 1072 -2.01 15.72 0.36
C PRO A 1072 -1.77 17.16 -0.12
N ASN A 1073 -2.83 17.94 -0.27
CA ASN A 1073 -2.75 19.36 -0.62
C ASN A 1073 -3.81 20.13 0.20
N PRO A 1074 -3.46 20.77 1.32
CA PRO A 1074 -2.09 21.15 1.69
C PRO A 1074 -1.16 19.99 2.07
N ALA A 1075 0.08 20.01 1.58
CA ALA A 1075 1.15 19.12 1.99
C ALA A 1075 1.88 19.69 3.22
N LYS A 1076 2.41 18.79 4.06
CA LYS A 1076 3.19 19.16 5.24
C LYS A 1076 4.64 18.76 5.06
N ASP A 1077 4.88 17.46 4.92
CA ASP A 1077 6.24 16.91 4.77
C ASP A 1077 6.44 16.20 3.42
N LYS A 1078 5.36 15.67 2.84
CA LYS A 1078 5.39 14.93 1.57
C LYS A 1078 4.25 15.38 0.68
N LEU A 1079 4.53 15.47 -0.62
CA LEU A 1079 3.59 15.74 -1.70
C LEU A 1079 3.73 14.62 -2.74
N TYR A 1080 2.76 13.73 -2.78
CA TYR A 1080 2.58 12.73 -3.81
C TYR A 1080 2.13 13.37 -5.11
N LEU A 1081 2.65 12.83 -6.21
CA LEU A 1081 2.38 13.20 -7.58
C LEU A 1081 1.88 11.95 -8.31
N ASP A 1082 0.60 11.91 -8.64
CA ASP A 1082 -0.08 10.77 -9.25
C ASP A 1082 -0.44 11.04 -10.71
N PHE A 1083 0.00 10.13 -11.57
CA PHE A 1083 -0.12 10.18 -13.01
C PHE A 1083 -1.36 9.47 -13.55
N ASN A 1084 -2.22 8.90 -12.69
CA ASN A 1084 -3.46 8.19 -13.07
C ASN A 1084 -3.26 7.13 -14.18
N ALA A 1085 -2.09 6.48 -14.20
CA ALA A 1085 -1.65 5.52 -15.23
C ALA A 1085 -1.42 6.07 -16.65
N GLU A 1086 -1.42 7.40 -16.86
CA GLU A 1086 -1.16 8.00 -18.18
C GLU A 1086 0.35 8.04 -18.54
N PHE A 1087 1.26 7.94 -17.56
CA PHE A 1087 2.72 8.16 -17.77
C PHE A 1087 3.66 7.08 -17.21
N GLY A 1088 3.17 5.94 -16.70
CA GLY A 1088 4.00 4.96 -15.96
C GLY A 1088 5.19 4.35 -16.72
N ASN A 1089 5.31 4.57 -18.03
CA ASN A 1089 6.42 4.13 -18.88
C ASN A 1089 7.18 5.28 -19.55
N GLU A 1090 7.00 6.53 -19.12
CA GLU A 1090 7.54 7.70 -19.80
C GLU A 1090 8.42 8.53 -18.85
N GLY A 1091 9.57 9.04 -19.32
CA GLY A 1091 10.35 9.98 -18.54
C GLY A 1091 9.62 11.32 -18.38
N LEU A 1092 9.52 11.82 -17.14
CA LEU A 1092 8.92 13.11 -16.83
C LEU A 1092 9.90 13.99 -16.06
N SER A 1093 9.90 15.29 -16.33
CA SER A 1093 10.55 16.29 -15.49
C SER A 1093 9.49 17.13 -14.80
N TYR A 1094 9.75 17.56 -13.59
CA TYR A 1094 8.88 18.50 -12.90
C TYR A 1094 9.67 19.54 -12.12
N HIS A 1095 9.08 20.71 -11.91
CA HIS A 1095 9.63 21.76 -11.06
C HIS A 1095 8.55 22.39 -10.22
N ILE A 1096 8.87 22.81 -9.01
CA ILE A 1096 7.96 23.50 -8.12
C ILE A 1096 8.40 24.94 -8.00
N SER A 1097 7.46 25.87 -8.15
CA SER A 1097 7.67 27.30 -8.02
C SER A 1097 6.74 27.92 -6.99
N THR A 1098 7.14 29.04 -6.40
CA THR A 1098 6.27 29.89 -5.56
C THR A 1098 5.26 30.66 -6.43
N ILE A 1099 4.28 31.34 -5.81
CA ILE A 1099 3.37 32.25 -6.53
C ILE A 1099 4.04 33.37 -7.33
N SER A 1100 5.29 33.70 -7.03
CA SER A 1100 6.09 34.68 -7.79
C SER A 1100 6.77 34.10 -9.03
N GLY A 1101 6.61 32.79 -9.27
CA GLY A 1101 7.28 32.05 -10.36
C GLY A 1101 8.70 31.58 -10.00
N LYS A 1102 9.22 31.90 -8.82
CA LYS A 1102 10.54 31.41 -8.35
C LYS A 1102 10.51 29.89 -8.15
N ILE A 1103 11.29 29.14 -8.92
CA ILE A 1103 11.48 27.69 -8.78
C ILE A 1103 12.27 27.39 -7.50
N ILE A 1104 11.77 26.48 -6.68
CA ILE A 1104 12.32 26.09 -5.39
C ILE A 1104 12.62 24.60 -5.27
N TYR A 1105 12.16 23.79 -6.23
CA TYR A 1105 12.43 22.36 -6.28
C TYR A 1105 12.31 21.86 -7.72
N THR A 1106 13.11 20.87 -8.10
CA THR A 1106 13.04 20.22 -9.42
C THR A 1106 13.26 18.73 -9.25
N GLY A 1107 12.52 17.91 -9.97
CA GLY A 1107 12.71 16.46 -9.98
C GLY A 1107 12.56 15.88 -11.37
N ILE A 1108 13.12 14.68 -11.55
CA ILE A 1108 13.03 13.90 -12.77
C ILE A 1108 12.55 12.51 -12.38
N LEU A 1109 11.61 11.99 -13.14
CA LEU A 1109 11.07 10.65 -13.04
C LEU A 1109 11.52 9.89 -14.28
N THR A 1110 12.24 8.80 -14.08
CA THR A 1110 12.78 7.96 -15.16
C THR A 1110 11.69 7.10 -15.79
N GLU A 1111 11.92 6.57 -16.99
CA GLU A 1111 11.03 5.56 -17.59
C GLU A 1111 10.83 4.38 -16.62
N GLY A 1112 9.57 3.94 -16.45
CA GLY A 1112 9.21 2.94 -15.45
C GLY A 1112 9.00 3.49 -14.03
N HIS A 1113 8.91 4.81 -13.86
CA HIS A 1113 8.49 5.42 -12.60
C HIS A 1113 7.10 4.93 -12.19
N LYS A 1114 6.81 4.94 -10.89
CA LYS A 1114 5.52 4.49 -10.38
C LYS A 1114 4.41 5.42 -10.86
N ASN A 1115 3.18 4.91 -10.92
CA ASN A 1115 2.01 5.75 -11.19
C ASN A 1115 1.84 6.86 -10.13
N THR A 1116 2.47 6.73 -8.96
CA THR A 1116 2.55 7.79 -7.95
C THR A 1116 3.97 7.94 -7.44
N GLU A 1117 4.47 9.18 -7.45
CA GLU A 1117 5.83 9.57 -7.04
C GLU A 1117 5.79 10.52 -5.85
N ILE A 1118 6.80 10.48 -4.97
CA ILE A 1118 6.80 11.26 -3.72
C ILE A 1118 7.78 12.42 -3.84
N ILE A 1119 7.32 13.62 -3.51
CA ILE A 1119 8.13 14.82 -3.40
C ILE A 1119 8.23 15.18 -1.92
N ASN A 1120 9.44 15.18 -1.36
CA ASN A 1120 9.63 15.69 -0.01
C ASN A 1120 9.51 17.22 -0.02
N VAL A 1121 8.54 17.75 0.71
CA VAL A 1121 8.25 19.18 0.86
C VAL A 1121 8.32 19.65 2.30
N GLU A 1122 8.87 18.83 3.19
CA GLU A 1122 9.12 19.12 4.61
C GLU A 1122 9.93 20.39 4.82
N ASN A 1123 10.72 20.82 3.83
CA ASN A 1123 11.51 22.05 3.91
C ASN A 1123 10.81 23.28 3.33
N PHE A 1124 9.59 23.14 2.81
CA PHE A 1124 8.89 24.26 2.20
C PHE A 1124 8.20 25.08 3.30
N GLN A 1125 8.09 26.40 3.12
CA GLN A 1125 7.39 27.24 4.10
C GLN A 1125 5.89 27.24 3.85
N ASN A 1126 5.09 27.65 4.85
CA ASN A 1126 3.66 27.79 4.67
C ASN A 1126 3.37 28.75 3.52
N GLY A 1127 2.68 28.29 2.48
CA GLY A 1127 2.54 29.07 1.26
C GLY A 1127 1.93 28.29 0.10
N LEU A 1128 1.55 29.00 -0.97
CA LEU A 1128 1.06 28.42 -2.21
C LEU A 1128 2.22 28.24 -3.21
N TYR A 1129 2.27 27.08 -3.83
CA TYR A 1129 3.28 26.64 -4.78
C TYR A 1129 2.61 26.07 -6.05
N PHE A 1130 3.36 25.96 -7.14
CA PHE A 1130 2.97 25.36 -8.40
C PHE A 1130 4.00 24.32 -8.82
N ILE A 1131 3.62 23.06 -8.96
CA ILE A 1131 4.41 22.09 -9.71
C ILE A 1131 4.08 22.21 -11.20
N SER A 1132 5.08 22.24 -12.05
CA SER A 1132 4.95 22.18 -13.50
C SER A 1132 5.64 20.92 -13.97
N ILE A 1133 4.97 20.09 -14.76
CA ILE A 1133 5.39 18.74 -15.12
C ILE A 1133 5.38 18.63 -16.64
N LYS A 1134 6.46 18.08 -17.18
CA LYS A 1134 6.70 18.01 -18.61
C LYS A 1134 7.28 16.65 -18.97
N LYS A 1135 6.64 15.98 -19.93
CA LYS A 1135 7.18 14.76 -20.56
C LYS A 1135 8.49 15.10 -21.27
N SER A 1136 9.50 14.25 -21.15
CA SER A 1136 10.83 14.46 -21.72
C SER A 1136 10.80 14.80 -23.23
N ASN A 1137 9.76 14.34 -23.94
CA ASN A 1137 9.66 14.39 -25.41
C ASN A 1137 8.53 15.32 -25.91
N ASN A 1138 7.82 16.03 -25.03
CA ASN A 1138 6.62 16.82 -25.37
C ASN A 1138 6.78 18.29 -24.95
N GLN A 1139 6.22 19.23 -25.71
CA GLN A 1139 6.31 20.66 -25.36
C GLN A 1139 5.20 21.18 -24.45
N LYS A 1140 4.17 20.38 -24.16
CA LYS A 1140 3.09 20.79 -23.27
C LYS A 1140 3.49 20.53 -21.82
N GLU A 1141 3.52 21.60 -21.03
CA GLU A 1141 3.80 21.57 -19.59
C GLU A 1141 2.47 21.63 -18.83
N ILE A 1142 2.29 20.70 -17.88
CA ILE A 1142 1.10 20.58 -17.07
C ILE A 1142 1.42 21.16 -15.70
N GLN A 1143 0.73 22.25 -15.34
CA GLN A 1143 0.93 22.90 -14.07
C GLN A 1143 -0.20 22.55 -13.09
N LYS A 1144 0.18 22.15 -11.87
CA LYS A 1144 -0.73 21.86 -10.76
C LYS A 1144 -0.28 22.66 -9.54
N LYS A 1145 -1.20 23.18 -8.75
CA LYS A 1145 -0.86 24.02 -7.59
C LYS A 1145 -0.88 23.22 -6.30
N PHE A 1146 -0.07 23.52 -5.31
CA PHE A 1146 -0.26 22.94 -3.99
C PHE A 1146 0.15 23.89 -2.88
N ILE A 1147 -0.45 23.70 -1.72
CA ILE A 1147 -0.25 24.52 -0.54
C ILE A 1147 0.64 23.74 0.40
N ILE A 1148 1.58 24.42 1.04
CA ILE A 1148 2.29 23.86 2.19
C ILE A 1148 1.65 24.44 3.44
N LYS A 1149 1.25 23.56 4.36
CA LYS A 1149 0.67 23.93 5.66
C LYS A 1149 1.22 23.00 6.74
N LYS A 1150 2.29 23.45 7.38
CA LYS A 1150 2.96 22.82 8.51
C LYS A 1150 2.19 23.00 9.82
#